data_AF-A0A9X1SCM4-F1
#
_entry.id   AF-A0A9X1SCM4-F1
#
_cell.length_a   1.000
_cell.length_b   1.000
_cell.length_c   1.000
_cell.angle_alpha   90.00
_cell.angle_beta   90.00
_cell.angle_gamma   90.00
#
_symmetry.space_group_name_H-M   'P 1'
#
loop_
_entity.id
_entity.type
_entity.pdbx_description
1 polymer ?
#
loop_
_entity_poly.entity_id
_entity_poly.type
_entity_poly.pdbx_seq_one_letter_code
_entity_poly.pdbx_strand_id
1 'polypeptide(L)'
;MGILQLDLSATATSPDPEVLAAQAQLLRSAGRDFKDAVSAAAGKWTALEGLYDTPHKYLVLGAMNTPSRQAGVLAENTAAAAGALEDFAEAVQAMRRDRAALQREISAANATLRQLLADDTGGHAFQDKLLNYQWEFQDRVNALTGSYEEAREICTAAVSGIARASADVPSHYHGGALDLQSHDAERLHRQATAPGASAEDVRSYYDFLAGMDASRYAEFAADYPEAAVYPPRLGLAAEQQAEFWHSLTQGQQESLVKHLPALAGNTEGVPYAVRAAANAAVLAMVLKPSWRATDEQRESYKSIQNSIKKKDNKDPTGLSLIAFDPAEPPLAAVAVGNMDTAASVSINVSGMGSSTRDMDDAVWAANNLHEAQKAFTSDHAVVAWIGYDSPDMPPSTQVLLSDKARIGGDKLATVIDGVYNTRAGDVPRVSITAHSYGTTTAAFALSQTVHTVDTVVFFGSAGIDPEAARTAADLNAREVYATQGKADVVAPGGILGSHFGDPRLSPTAESWGSRVFSSEEQHLGGEERSGNGGHSLEGTEDGAGLTETERGRGYLDYGTASLWSIAAASAGDGDLLTLSDQSLTDEQIENAKARAADIYYGPGRAVDAAQLAGAAAVDRLQGVNDAAGDALQGAAALGADLLQEHYLPDVGPYEHPLDPLVDGIQRHVGAGFDRGQQSFNDLVDEAQTMFDSAIDTNQKAADDYFKRQWLVLEFTAGTLVRYFGSH
;
A
#
# COMPACT_ATOMS: atom_id res chain seq x y z
N MET A 1 -47.35 -6.17 -11.15
CA MET A 1 -46.04 -5.50 -11.08
C MET A 1 -46.23 -3.98 -11.13
N GLY A 2 -45.40 -3.21 -10.41
CA GLY A 2 -45.33 -1.74 -10.50
C GLY A 2 -44.82 -1.28 -11.87
N ILE A 3 -45.22 -0.08 -12.32
CA ILE A 3 -44.71 0.54 -13.55
C ILE A 3 -43.31 1.13 -13.29
N LEU A 4 -43.14 1.81 -12.15
CA LEU A 4 -41.84 2.19 -11.60
C LEU A 4 -41.28 1.00 -10.80
N GLN A 5 -40.07 0.55 -11.16
CA GLN A 5 -39.27 -0.40 -10.39
C GLN A 5 -38.00 0.29 -9.93
N LEU A 6 -38.03 0.77 -8.69
CA LEU A 6 -36.88 1.37 -8.02
C LEU A 6 -36.47 0.44 -6.89
N ASP A 7 -35.19 0.10 -6.85
CA ASP A 7 -34.66 -0.78 -5.83
C ASP A 7 -34.34 -0.01 -4.54
N LEU A 8 -34.94 -0.45 -3.44
CA LEU A 8 -34.72 0.10 -2.09
C LEU A 8 -34.00 -0.91 -1.19
N SER A 9 -33.52 -2.03 -1.75
CA SER A 9 -32.88 -3.14 -1.05
C SER A 9 -31.65 -2.71 -0.26
N ALA A 10 -30.84 -1.79 -0.80
CA ALA A 10 -29.65 -1.22 -0.17
C ALA A 10 -29.92 -0.53 1.19
N THR A 11 -31.17 -0.14 1.46
CA THR A 11 -31.59 0.49 2.72
C THR A 11 -32.49 -0.43 3.57
N ALA A 12 -32.61 -1.71 3.19
CA ALA A 12 -33.46 -2.68 3.87
C ALA A 12 -32.83 -3.34 5.09
N THR A 13 -31.51 -3.45 5.10
CA THR A 13 -30.70 -4.09 6.14
C THR A 13 -29.90 -3.05 6.92
N SER A 14 -30.61 -2.12 7.56
CA SER A 14 -29.99 -1.19 8.52
C SER A 14 -30.01 -1.78 9.95
N PRO A 15 -28.97 -1.56 10.78
CA PRO A 15 -28.93 -2.04 12.16
C PRO A 15 -30.10 -1.52 12.99
N ASP A 16 -30.46 -2.22 14.07
CA ASP A 16 -31.54 -1.79 14.95
C ASP A 16 -31.10 -0.57 15.79
N PRO A 17 -31.72 0.61 15.61
CA PRO A 17 -31.35 1.81 16.36
C PRO A 17 -31.56 1.67 17.87
N GLU A 18 -32.50 0.85 18.33
CA GLU A 18 -32.72 0.62 19.77
C GLU A 18 -31.57 -0.19 20.38
N VAL A 19 -31.05 -1.16 19.62
CA VAL A 19 -29.89 -1.96 20.03
C VAL A 19 -28.63 -1.10 20.05
N LEU A 20 -28.41 -0.27 19.02
CA LEU A 20 -27.28 0.66 18.96
C LEU A 20 -27.27 1.63 20.15
N ALA A 21 -28.43 2.21 20.49
CA ALA A 21 -28.57 3.09 21.64
C ALA A 21 -28.32 2.36 22.99
N ALA A 22 -28.77 1.11 23.12
CA ALA A 22 -28.50 0.30 24.30
C ALA A 22 -27.00 0.00 24.47
N GLN A 23 -26.30 -0.32 23.37
CA GLN A 23 -24.85 -0.58 23.39
C GLN A 23 -24.04 0.68 23.71
N ALA A 24 -24.44 1.84 23.19
CA ALA A 24 -23.84 3.11 23.54
C ALA A 24 -23.89 3.39 25.05
N GLN A 25 -25.04 3.13 25.69
CA GLN A 25 -25.18 3.32 27.14
C GLN A 25 -24.28 2.38 27.95
N LEU A 26 -24.16 1.12 27.52
CA LEU A 26 -23.26 0.15 28.16
C LEU A 26 -21.79 0.56 28.05
N LEU A 27 -21.36 1.00 26.87
CA LEU A 27 -20.00 1.50 26.63
C LEU A 27 -19.67 2.70 27.53
N ARG A 28 -20.60 3.64 27.63
CA ARG A 28 -20.47 4.82 28.49
C ARG A 28 -20.39 4.46 29.98
N SER A 29 -21.18 3.49 30.45
CA SER A 29 -21.07 3.01 31.84
C SER A 29 -19.72 2.36 32.11
N ALA A 30 -19.23 1.51 31.21
CA ALA A 30 -17.99 0.78 31.39
C ALA A 30 -16.77 1.71 31.59
N GLY A 31 -16.65 2.76 30.77
CA GLY A 31 -15.58 3.73 30.92
C GLY A 31 -15.61 4.51 32.23
N ARG A 32 -16.81 4.90 32.70
CA ARG A 32 -16.98 5.58 33.99
C ARG A 32 -16.62 4.68 35.16
N ASP A 33 -17.14 3.46 35.17
CA ASP A 33 -16.91 2.51 36.27
C ASP A 33 -15.41 2.16 36.41
N PHE A 34 -14.70 2.04 35.27
CA PHE A 34 -13.25 1.86 35.25
C PHE A 34 -12.50 3.05 35.88
N LYS A 35 -12.84 4.28 35.48
CA LYS A 35 -12.25 5.50 36.06
C LYS A 35 -12.48 5.59 37.56
N ASP A 36 -13.67 5.24 38.02
CA ASP A 36 -14.02 5.28 39.44
C ASP A 36 -13.23 4.25 40.24
N ALA A 37 -13.05 3.04 39.70
CA ALA A 37 -12.22 2.00 40.30
C ALA A 37 -10.73 2.42 40.43
N VAL A 38 -10.16 2.99 39.36
CA VAL A 38 -8.76 3.49 39.37
C VAL A 38 -8.61 4.67 40.33
N SER A 39 -9.60 5.56 40.41
CA SER A 39 -9.59 6.70 41.35
C SER A 39 -9.67 6.22 42.80
N ALA A 40 -10.47 5.18 43.08
CA ALA A 40 -10.54 4.57 44.41
C ALA A 40 -9.22 3.90 44.81
N ALA A 41 -8.54 3.24 43.86
CA ALA A 41 -7.21 2.67 44.07
C ALA A 41 -6.16 3.76 44.34
N ALA A 42 -6.15 4.84 43.55
CA ALA A 42 -5.28 5.99 43.75
C ALA A 42 -5.48 6.66 45.12
N GLY A 43 -6.73 6.77 45.58
CA GLY A 43 -7.04 7.29 46.91
C GLY A 43 -6.52 6.42 48.06
N LYS A 44 -6.54 5.09 47.89
CA LYS A 44 -5.92 4.16 48.85
C LYS A 44 -4.39 4.23 48.81
N TRP A 45 -3.82 4.46 47.62
CA TRP A 45 -2.37 4.58 47.41
C TRP A 45 -1.79 5.84 48.05
N THR A 46 -2.46 6.98 47.90
CA THR A 46 -2.06 8.23 48.55
C THR A 46 -2.22 8.19 50.06
N ALA A 47 -3.17 7.38 50.59
CA ALA A 47 -3.30 7.14 52.02
C ALA A 47 -2.08 6.44 52.67
N LEU A 48 -1.12 5.93 51.87
CA LEU A 48 0.17 5.42 52.34
C LEU A 48 1.15 6.54 52.77
N GLU A 49 0.79 7.81 52.59
CA GLU A 49 1.60 8.98 52.94
C GLU A 49 2.07 9.01 54.40
N GLY A 50 1.41 8.28 55.32
CA GLY A 50 1.84 8.14 56.72
C GLY A 50 2.81 6.99 57.02
N LEU A 51 3.04 6.08 56.06
CA LEU A 51 3.79 4.82 56.27
C LEU A 51 5.22 4.86 55.70
N TYR A 52 5.54 5.87 54.90
CA TYR A 52 6.84 6.05 54.25
C TYR A 52 7.34 7.49 54.43
N ASP A 53 8.58 7.64 54.92
CA ASP A 53 9.27 8.92 55.08
C ASP A 53 10.65 8.86 54.43
N THR A 54 10.73 9.26 53.15
CA THR A 54 11.97 9.28 52.36
C THR A 54 12.04 10.54 51.49
N PRO A 55 13.24 11.00 51.06
CA PRO A 55 13.40 12.17 50.19
C PRO A 55 12.65 12.07 48.85
N HIS A 56 12.33 10.85 48.40
CA HIS A 56 11.66 10.57 47.12
C HIS A 56 10.20 10.15 47.28
N LYS A 57 9.60 10.36 48.46
CA LYS A 57 8.21 10.02 48.79
C LYS A 57 7.19 10.52 47.76
N TYR A 58 7.44 11.67 47.14
CA TYR A 58 6.58 12.23 46.09
C TYR A 58 6.51 11.36 44.83
N LEU A 59 7.54 10.56 44.51
CA LEU A 59 7.52 9.63 43.37
C LEU A 59 6.62 8.42 43.67
N VAL A 60 6.71 7.89 44.89
CA VAL A 60 5.89 6.75 45.33
C VAL A 60 4.42 7.17 45.41
N LEU A 61 4.13 8.31 46.03
CA LEU A 61 2.77 8.82 46.13
C LEU A 61 2.21 9.29 44.77
N GLY A 62 3.07 9.67 43.83
CA GLY A 62 2.72 10.09 42.48
C GLY A 62 2.52 8.96 41.46
N ALA A 63 2.81 7.70 41.82
CA ALA A 63 2.77 6.57 40.89
C ALA A 63 1.39 6.34 40.24
N MET A 64 0.31 6.67 40.94
CA MET A 64 -1.06 6.52 40.42
C MET A 64 -1.54 7.70 39.57
N ASN A 65 -0.78 8.79 39.45
CA ASN A 65 -1.20 9.99 38.71
C ASN A 65 -1.40 9.72 37.21
N THR A 66 -0.50 8.95 36.59
CA THR A 66 -0.59 8.60 35.17
C THR A 66 -1.75 7.62 34.92
N PRO A 67 -1.89 6.51 35.67
CA PRO A 67 -3.07 5.64 35.59
C PRO A 67 -4.40 6.39 35.76
N SER A 68 -4.50 7.29 36.75
CA SER A 68 -5.73 8.08 36.96
C SER A 68 -6.02 9.03 35.80
N ARG A 69 -5.00 9.64 35.19
CA ARG A 69 -5.16 10.50 34.01
C ARG A 69 -5.63 9.70 32.80
N GLN A 70 -5.02 8.54 32.54
CA GLN A 70 -5.39 7.67 31.43
C GLN A 70 -6.79 7.07 31.59
N ALA A 71 -7.18 6.67 32.80
CA ALA A 71 -8.53 6.22 33.08
C ALA A 71 -9.56 7.35 32.86
N GLY A 72 -9.18 8.61 33.13
CA GLY A 72 -9.95 9.78 32.77
C GLY A 72 -10.16 9.92 31.26
N VAL A 73 -9.08 9.84 30.48
CA VAL A 73 -9.12 9.90 29.01
C VAL A 73 -9.95 8.76 28.42
N LEU A 74 -9.83 7.54 28.93
CA LEU A 74 -10.63 6.39 28.49
C LEU A 74 -12.13 6.59 28.75
N ALA A 75 -12.50 7.13 29.92
CA ALA A 75 -13.89 7.45 30.23
C ALA A 75 -14.46 8.55 29.31
N GLU A 76 -13.64 9.53 28.94
CA GLU A 76 -14.02 10.58 27.99
C GLU A 76 -14.19 10.02 26.57
N ASN A 77 -13.28 9.17 26.12
CA ASN A 77 -13.32 8.56 24.79
C ASN A 77 -14.50 7.58 24.64
N THR A 78 -14.74 6.73 25.63
CA THR A 78 -15.90 5.82 25.65
C THR A 78 -17.23 6.58 25.70
N ALA A 79 -17.27 7.73 26.38
CA ALA A 79 -18.44 8.61 26.37
C ALA A 79 -18.67 9.28 25.00
N ALA A 80 -17.59 9.72 24.33
CA ALA A 80 -17.66 10.30 23.00
C ALA A 80 -18.13 9.28 21.94
N ALA A 81 -17.59 8.05 22.00
CA ALA A 81 -18.00 6.95 21.15
C ALA A 81 -19.45 6.53 21.35
N ALA A 82 -19.88 6.47 22.61
CA ALA A 82 -21.29 6.26 22.93
C ALA A 82 -22.18 7.37 22.34
N GLY A 83 -21.73 8.63 22.37
CA GLY A 83 -22.43 9.74 21.70
C GLY A 83 -22.56 9.52 20.20
N ALA A 84 -21.48 9.14 19.52
CA ALA A 84 -21.50 8.89 18.08
C ALA A 84 -22.39 7.68 17.69
N LEU A 85 -22.42 6.63 18.51
CA LEU A 85 -23.33 5.50 18.33
C LEU A 85 -24.81 5.90 18.52
N GLU A 86 -25.10 6.82 19.45
CA GLU A 86 -26.43 7.40 19.63
C GLU A 86 -26.85 8.26 18.43
N ASP A 87 -25.95 9.12 17.93
CA ASP A 87 -26.18 9.95 16.74
C ASP A 87 -26.42 9.08 15.50
N PHE A 88 -25.66 7.99 15.35
CA PHE A 88 -25.85 7.02 14.27
C PHE A 88 -27.19 6.28 14.39
N ALA A 89 -27.57 5.88 15.60
CA ALA A 89 -28.87 5.27 15.84
C ALA A 89 -30.02 6.22 15.45
N GLU A 90 -29.90 7.52 15.75
CA GLU A 90 -30.88 8.53 15.35
C GLU A 90 -30.94 8.70 13.82
N ALA A 91 -29.78 8.74 13.15
CA ALA A 91 -29.69 8.82 11.70
C ALA A 91 -30.32 7.60 11.00
N VAL A 92 -30.05 6.38 11.50
CA VAL A 92 -30.68 5.15 11.00
C VAL A 92 -32.19 5.19 11.21
N GLN A 93 -32.66 5.70 12.35
CA GLN A 93 -34.09 5.85 12.60
C GLN A 93 -34.75 6.86 11.65
N ALA A 94 -34.08 7.98 11.35
CA ALA A 94 -34.54 8.97 10.37
C ALA A 94 -34.62 8.37 8.96
N MET A 95 -33.56 7.70 8.51
CA MET A 95 -33.51 7.01 7.21
C MET A 95 -34.67 6.00 7.06
N ARG A 96 -34.95 5.21 8.11
CA ARG A 96 -36.07 4.26 8.10
C ARG A 96 -37.43 4.96 7.91
N ARG A 97 -37.63 6.14 8.50
CA ARG A 97 -38.86 6.94 8.31
C ARG A 97 -38.98 7.47 6.87
N ASP A 98 -37.88 7.99 6.32
CA ASP A 98 -37.85 8.59 4.99
C ASP A 98 -38.04 7.54 3.88
N ARG A 99 -37.43 6.37 4.05
CA ARG A 99 -37.66 5.20 3.20
C ARG A 99 -39.14 4.81 3.15
N ALA A 100 -39.78 4.75 4.31
CA ALA A 100 -41.20 4.39 4.40
C ALA A 100 -42.10 5.46 3.76
N ALA A 101 -41.71 6.74 3.80
CA ALA A 101 -42.40 7.81 3.07
C ALA A 101 -42.23 7.67 1.55
N LEU A 102 -40.99 7.47 1.08
CA LEU A 102 -40.66 7.29 -0.34
C LEU A 102 -41.40 6.09 -0.96
N GLN A 103 -41.51 4.97 -0.23
CA GLN A 103 -42.30 3.81 -0.66
C GLN A 103 -43.78 4.13 -0.90
N ARG A 104 -44.38 4.95 -0.03
CA ARG A 104 -45.78 5.40 -0.20
C ARG A 104 -45.94 6.30 -1.42
N GLU A 105 -44.98 7.18 -1.66
CA GLU A 105 -44.99 8.11 -2.80
C GLU A 105 -44.79 7.40 -4.13
N ILE A 106 -43.85 6.45 -4.22
CA ILE A 106 -43.66 5.57 -5.39
C ILE A 106 -44.94 4.78 -5.68
N SER A 107 -45.63 4.32 -4.64
CA SER A 107 -46.91 3.60 -4.78
C SER A 107 -48.02 4.51 -5.33
N ALA A 108 -48.10 5.75 -4.88
CA ALA A 108 -49.05 6.75 -5.38
C ALA A 108 -48.75 7.14 -6.84
N ALA A 109 -47.48 7.39 -7.17
CA ALA A 109 -47.05 7.70 -8.54
C ALA A 109 -47.34 6.55 -9.51
N ASN A 110 -47.12 5.30 -9.07
CA ASN A 110 -47.52 4.10 -9.82
C ASN A 110 -49.03 4.05 -10.09
N ALA A 111 -49.87 4.49 -9.17
CA ALA A 111 -51.32 4.58 -9.39
C ALA A 111 -51.67 5.65 -10.44
N THR A 112 -51.03 6.82 -10.38
CA THR A 112 -51.19 7.89 -11.39
C THR A 112 -50.74 7.44 -12.79
N LEU A 113 -49.60 6.77 -12.90
CA LEU A 113 -49.08 6.25 -14.17
C LEU A 113 -50.03 5.20 -14.78
N ARG A 114 -50.63 4.32 -13.94
CA ARG A 114 -51.64 3.36 -14.41
C ARG A 114 -52.90 4.03 -14.94
N GLN A 115 -53.34 5.12 -14.31
CA GLN A 115 -54.50 5.88 -14.76
C GLN A 115 -54.22 6.56 -16.11
N LEU A 116 -53.05 7.20 -16.26
CA LEU A 116 -52.64 7.82 -17.53
C LEU A 116 -52.49 6.80 -18.66
N LEU A 117 -51.96 5.62 -18.35
CA LEU A 117 -51.86 4.51 -19.31
C LEU A 117 -53.23 4.01 -19.77
N ALA A 118 -54.27 4.15 -18.94
CA ALA A 118 -55.63 3.76 -19.28
C ALA A 118 -56.39 4.85 -20.07
N ASP A 119 -56.04 6.12 -19.88
CA ASP A 119 -56.76 7.28 -20.45
C ASP A 119 -56.12 7.84 -21.76
N ASP A 120 -54.84 7.56 -22.04
CA ASP A 120 -54.07 8.22 -23.12
C ASP A 120 -53.96 7.36 -24.41
N THR A 121 -54.54 7.82 -25.52
CA THR A 121 -54.43 7.20 -26.86
C THR A 121 -53.24 7.73 -27.68
N GLY A 122 -52.42 8.63 -27.12
CA GLY A 122 -51.28 9.29 -27.79
C GLY A 122 -49.90 9.12 -27.14
N GLY A 123 -49.78 8.53 -25.95
CA GLY A 123 -48.53 8.02 -25.34
C GLY A 123 -47.51 9.03 -24.79
N HIS A 124 -47.55 10.29 -25.23
CA HIS A 124 -46.55 11.29 -24.84
C HIS A 124 -46.66 11.75 -23.38
N ALA A 125 -47.86 11.97 -22.85
CA ALA A 125 -48.05 12.43 -21.47
C ALA A 125 -47.70 11.36 -20.43
N PHE A 126 -47.90 10.08 -20.78
CA PHE A 126 -47.44 8.94 -19.98
C PHE A 126 -45.91 8.85 -19.96
N GLN A 127 -45.25 8.97 -21.11
CA GLN A 127 -43.79 8.90 -21.23
C GLN A 127 -43.10 10.02 -20.43
N ASP A 128 -43.54 11.27 -20.58
CA ASP A 128 -42.93 12.41 -19.88
C ASP A 128 -43.07 12.28 -18.35
N LYS A 129 -44.24 11.86 -17.86
CA LYS A 129 -44.45 11.64 -16.42
C LYS A 129 -43.68 10.43 -15.88
N LEU A 130 -43.53 9.38 -16.69
CA LEU A 130 -42.74 8.20 -16.30
C LEU A 130 -41.27 8.59 -16.11
N LEU A 131 -40.68 9.30 -17.08
CA LEU A 131 -39.30 9.79 -17.02
C LEU A 131 -39.07 10.72 -15.82
N ASN A 132 -39.97 11.68 -15.61
CA ASN A 132 -39.85 12.62 -14.49
C ASN A 132 -39.94 11.93 -13.12
N TYR A 133 -40.91 11.04 -12.91
CA TYR A 133 -41.00 10.27 -11.66
C TYR A 133 -39.81 9.35 -11.47
N GLN A 134 -39.28 8.77 -12.55
CA GLN A 134 -38.15 7.86 -12.45
C GLN A 134 -36.87 8.60 -12.06
N TRP A 135 -36.61 9.79 -12.60
CA TRP A 135 -35.47 10.62 -12.18
C TRP A 135 -35.63 11.18 -10.78
N GLU A 136 -36.80 11.77 -10.45
CA GLU A 136 -37.04 12.37 -9.14
C GLU A 136 -36.88 11.34 -8.00
N PHE A 137 -37.47 10.15 -8.15
CA PHE A 137 -37.36 9.14 -7.12
C PHE A 137 -35.98 8.48 -7.07
N GLN A 138 -35.28 8.35 -8.21
CA GLN A 138 -33.91 7.84 -8.21
C GLN A 138 -32.95 8.80 -7.48
N ASP A 139 -33.06 10.11 -7.70
CA ASP A 139 -32.25 11.11 -6.99
C ASP A 139 -32.48 11.06 -5.47
N ARG A 140 -33.72 10.80 -5.05
CA ARG A 140 -34.08 10.68 -3.63
C ARG A 140 -33.62 9.36 -3.00
N VAL A 141 -33.59 8.27 -3.77
CA VAL A 141 -32.95 7.02 -3.33
C VAL A 141 -31.45 7.23 -3.16
N ASN A 142 -30.79 7.88 -4.11
CA ASN A 142 -29.36 8.19 -4.02
C ASN A 142 -29.05 9.08 -2.80
N ALA A 143 -29.87 10.09 -2.53
CA ALA A 143 -29.73 10.94 -1.36
C ALA A 143 -29.89 10.17 -0.04
N LEU A 144 -30.85 9.23 0.03
CA LEU A 144 -31.07 8.38 1.21
C LEU A 144 -29.87 7.47 1.49
N THR A 145 -29.29 6.88 0.44
CA THR A 145 -28.07 6.07 0.54
C THR A 145 -26.87 6.91 0.98
N GLY A 146 -26.70 8.10 0.41
CA GLY A 146 -25.62 9.01 0.78
C GLY A 146 -25.69 9.47 2.25
N SER A 147 -26.87 9.81 2.76
CA SER A 147 -27.03 10.19 4.18
C SER A 147 -26.76 9.02 5.15
N TYR A 148 -27.04 7.78 4.74
CA TYR A 148 -26.71 6.60 5.53
C TYR A 148 -25.19 6.34 5.55
N GLU A 149 -24.51 6.49 4.42
CA GLU A 149 -23.05 6.38 4.31
C GLU A 149 -22.34 7.45 5.13
N GLU A 150 -22.78 8.71 5.04
CA GLU A 150 -22.25 9.83 5.82
C GLU A 150 -22.40 9.60 7.34
N ALA A 151 -23.58 9.18 7.80
CA ALA A 151 -23.82 8.87 9.21
C ALA A 151 -22.94 7.70 9.70
N ARG A 152 -22.72 6.68 8.85
CA ARG A 152 -21.83 5.56 9.14
C ARG A 152 -20.37 6.03 9.23
N GLU A 153 -19.92 6.90 8.32
CA GLU A 153 -18.56 7.43 8.32
C GLU A 153 -18.29 8.31 9.54
N ILE A 154 -19.22 9.18 9.94
CA ILE A 154 -19.11 10.00 11.16
C ILE A 154 -19.01 9.11 12.41
N CYS A 155 -19.87 8.08 12.51
CA CYS A 155 -19.84 7.12 13.60
C CYS A 155 -18.51 6.35 13.63
N THR A 156 -18.06 5.86 12.47
CA THR A 156 -16.81 5.12 12.32
C THR A 156 -15.61 6.00 12.67
N ALA A 157 -15.58 7.26 12.23
CA ALA A 157 -14.52 8.20 12.53
C ALA A 157 -14.46 8.53 14.04
N ALA A 158 -15.61 8.73 14.69
CA ALA A 158 -15.67 8.99 16.12
C ALA A 158 -15.27 7.77 16.97
N VAL A 159 -15.67 6.56 16.56
CA VAL A 159 -15.25 5.30 17.20
C VAL A 159 -13.77 5.00 16.94
N SER A 160 -13.26 5.30 15.73
CA SER A 160 -11.83 5.17 15.39
C SER A 160 -10.96 6.22 16.10
N GLY A 161 -11.55 7.38 16.43
CA GLY A 161 -10.94 8.45 17.20
C GLY A 161 -10.88 8.19 18.70
N ILE A 162 -11.46 7.08 19.20
CA ILE A 162 -11.20 6.58 20.55
C ILE A 162 -9.71 6.25 20.59
N ALA A 163 -8.91 7.17 21.12
CA ALA A 163 -7.49 6.93 21.31
C ALA A 163 -7.34 5.60 22.05
N ARG A 164 -6.58 4.67 21.43
CA ARG A 164 -6.06 3.47 22.09
C ARG A 164 -5.60 3.91 23.48
N ALA A 165 -6.30 3.47 24.53
CA ALA A 165 -5.69 3.49 25.86
C ALA A 165 -4.42 2.66 25.69
N SER A 166 -3.29 3.34 25.80
CA SER A 166 -2.03 2.87 25.27
C SER A 166 -1.67 1.50 25.81
N ALA A 167 -1.03 0.70 24.96
CA ALA A 167 -0.21 -0.46 25.34
C ALA A 167 1.00 -0.07 26.22
N ASP A 168 1.13 1.20 26.63
CA ASP A 168 2.12 1.68 27.57
C ASP A 168 1.67 1.45 29.02
N VAL A 169 1.73 0.19 29.46
CA VAL A 169 2.22 -0.09 30.81
C VAL A 169 3.45 -0.95 30.65
N PRO A 170 4.64 -0.37 30.41
CA PRO A 170 5.86 -1.15 30.44
C PRO A 170 6.15 -1.57 31.89
N SER A 171 6.42 -2.85 32.11
CA SER A 171 6.98 -3.31 33.38
C SER A 171 8.45 -2.89 33.45
N HIS A 172 8.73 -1.70 33.99
CA HIS A 172 10.09 -1.18 34.13
C HIS A 172 10.82 -1.67 35.38
N TYR A 173 10.82 -2.98 35.60
CA TYR A 173 11.63 -3.60 36.65
C TYR A 173 12.32 -4.87 36.14
N HIS A 174 13.32 -4.71 35.28
CA HIS A 174 14.38 -5.70 35.19
C HIS A 174 15.62 -5.18 35.92
N GLY A 175 16.03 -5.86 36.99
CA GLY A 175 17.30 -5.59 37.68
C GLY A 175 17.35 -4.39 38.65
N GLY A 176 16.25 -3.68 38.89
CA GLY A 176 16.23 -2.61 39.92
C GLY A 176 16.79 -1.26 39.49
N ALA A 177 16.87 -0.98 38.19
CA ALA A 177 17.17 0.35 37.64
C ALA A 177 16.16 0.70 36.53
N LEU A 178 15.66 1.95 36.53
CA LEU A 178 14.92 2.50 35.39
C LEU A 178 15.91 2.80 34.26
N ASP A 179 15.85 2.07 33.15
CA ASP A 179 16.60 2.42 31.94
C ASP A 179 15.73 3.27 31.01
N LEU A 180 15.84 4.60 31.16
CA LEU A 180 15.13 5.55 30.33
C LEU A 180 15.64 5.58 28.88
N GLN A 181 16.86 5.09 28.61
CA GLN A 181 17.46 5.20 27.27
C GLN A 181 16.88 4.17 26.30
N SER A 182 16.69 2.91 26.72
CA SER A 182 16.01 1.90 25.87
C SER A 182 14.57 2.30 25.55
N HIS A 183 13.87 2.92 26.51
CA HIS A 183 12.50 3.41 26.32
C HIS A 183 12.43 4.58 25.32
N ASP A 184 13.34 5.55 25.44
CA ASP A 184 13.41 6.65 24.49
C ASP A 184 13.80 6.17 23.09
N ALA A 185 14.72 5.19 22.97
CA ALA A 185 15.07 4.54 21.71
C ALA A 185 13.87 3.81 21.06
N GLU A 186 13.10 3.07 21.84
CA GLU A 186 11.89 2.37 21.38
C GLU A 186 10.85 3.38 20.86
N ARG A 187 10.57 4.44 21.64
CA ARG A 187 9.62 5.47 21.24
C ARG A 187 10.03 6.12 19.91
N LEU A 188 11.30 6.48 19.79
CA LEU A 188 11.83 7.12 18.58
C LEU A 188 11.85 6.16 17.38
N HIS A 189 12.18 4.88 17.59
CA HIS A 189 12.08 3.87 16.54
C HIS A 189 10.64 3.71 16.03
N ARG A 190 9.66 3.61 16.94
CA ARG A 190 8.23 3.53 16.56
C ARG A 190 7.76 4.76 15.79
N GLN A 191 8.23 5.95 16.16
CA GLN A 191 7.94 7.18 15.43
C GLN A 191 8.57 7.15 14.03
N ALA A 192 9.84 6.77 13.91
CA ALA A 192 10.58 6.73 12.65
C ALA A 192 10.10 5.64 11.66
N THR A 193 9.46 4.57 12.16
CA THR A 193 8.95 3.46 11.35
C THR A 193 7.45 3.54 11.05
N ALA A 194 6.75 4.54 11.59
CA ALA A 194 5.32 4.74 11.35
C ALA A 194 5.03 5.10 9.88
N PRO A 195 3.86 4.70 9.31
CA PRO A 195 3.49 5.01 7.93
C PRO A 195 3.41 6.50 7.56
N GLY A 196 3.38 7.41 8.54
CA GLY A 196 3.39 8.86 8.36
C GLY A 196 4.57 9.56 9.04
N ALA A 197 5.66 8.82 9.30
CA ALA A 197 6.86 9.39 9.91
C ALA A 197 7.38 10.57 9.10
N SER A 198 7.78 11.65 9.75
CA SER A 198 8.45 12.77 9.08
C SER A 198 9.96 12.54 8.99
N ALA A 199 10.64 13.29 8.13
CA ALA A 199 12.10 13.32 8.14
C ALA A 199 12.67 13.75 9.51
N GLU A 200 11.93 14.55 10.30
CA GLU A 200 12.37 14.95 11.64
C GLU A 200 12.29 13.79 12.65
N ASP A 201 11.31 12.89 12.52
CA ASP A 201 11.20 11.70 13.37
C ASP A 201 12.39 10.75 13.14
N VAL A 202 12.77 10.54 11.87
CA VAL A 202 13.92 9.70 11.50
C VAL A 202 15.23 10.34 11.98
N ARG A 203 15.39 11.67 11.83
CA ARG A 203 16.57 12.40 12.33
C ARG A 203 16.70 12.28 13.84
N SER A 204 15.59 12.46 14.57
CA SER A 204 15.58 12.36 16.03
C SER A 204 15.99 10.98 16.50
N TYR A 205 15.57 9.92 15.80
CA TYR A 205 16.01 8.57 16.07
C TYR A 205 17.51 8.37 15.81
N TYR A 206 18.03 8.87 14.69
CA TYR A 206 19.46 8.76 14.34
C TYR A 206 20.35 9.51 15.33
N ASP A 207 19.98 10.75 15.68
CA ASP A 207 20.70 11.58 16.65
C ASP A 207 20.75 10.91 18.03
N PHE A 208 19.63 10.30 18.45
CA PHE A 208 19.58 9.55 19.70
C PHE A 208 20.52 8.35 19.69
N LEU A 209 20.50 7.55 18.62
CA LEU A 209 21.39 6.40 18.48
C LEU A 209 22.86 6.80 18.42
N ALA A 210 23.20 7.90 17.75
CA ALA A 210 24.58 8.40 17.68
C ALA A 210 25.13 8.82 19.06
N GLY A 211 24.24 9.30 19.95
CA GLY A 211 24.55 9.63 21.33
C GLY A 211 24.63 8.43 22.29
N MET A 212 24.20 7.23 21.87
CA MET A 212 24.24 6.02 22.70
C MET A 212 25.61 5.31 22.64
N ASP A 213 26.07 4.80 23.79
CA ASP A 213 27.23 3.92 23.85
C ASP A 213 27.00 2.62 23.07
N ALA A 214 28.05 2.09 22.42
CA ALA A 214 27.96 0.89 21.59
C ALA A 214 27.38 -0.34 22.32
N SER A 215 27.60 -0.48 23.64
CA SER A 215 27.07 -1.59 24.43
C SER A 215 25.55 -1.55 24.58
N ARG A 216 24.93 -0.36 24.46
CA ARG A 216 23.49 -0.17 24.65
C ARG A 216 22.65 -0.63 23.46
N TYR A 217 23.22 -0.74 22.25
CA TYR A 217 22.48 -1.30 21.10
C TYR A 217 22.08 -2.76 21.33
N ALA A 218 22.93 -3.52 22.03
CA ALA A 218 22.64 -4.91 22.36
C ALA A 218 21.47 -5.04 23.34
N GLU A 219 21.41 -4.16 24.34
CA GLU A 219 20.32 -4.10 25.32
C GLU A 219 19.02 -3.64 24.63
N PHE A 220 19.08 -2.56 23.86
CA PHE A 220 17.93 -2.07 23.10
C PHE A 220 17.36 -3.13 22.14
N ALA A 221 18.20 -3.83 21.38
CA ALA A 221 17.74 -4.90 20.49
C ALA A 221 17.22 -6.16 21.23
N ALA A 222 17.68 -6.41 22.46
CA ALA A 222 17.18 -7.50 23.29
C ALA A 222 15.80 -7.17 23.88
N ASP A 223 15.64 -5.92 24.34
CA ASP A 223 14.38 -5.41 24.90
C ASP A 223 13.32 -5.19 23.81
N TYR A 224 13.76 -4.76 22.62
CA TYR A 224 12.89 -4.44 21.49
C TYR A 224 13.40 -5.05 20.16
N PRO A 225 13.14 -6.35 19.92
CA PRO A 225 13.65 -7.07 18.74
C PRO A 225 13.19 -6.51 17.39
N GLU A 226 12.08 -5.78 17.34
CA GLU A 226 11.58 -5.13 16.12
C GLU A 226 12.56 -4.09 15.57
N ALA A 227 13.35 -3.44 16.42
CA ALA A 227 14.37 -2.48 15.99
C ALA A 227 15.53 -3.13 15.21
N ALA A 228 15.74 -4.45 15.38
CA ALA A 228 16.71 -5.19 14.58
C ALA A 228 16.19 -5.50 13.16
N VAL A 229 14.88 -5.40 12.93
CA VAL A 229 14.22 -5.94 11.73
C VAL A 229 13.58 -4.86 10.86
N TYR A 230 12.99 -3.82 11.46
CA TYR A 230 12.30 -2.79 10.70
C TYR A 230 13.14 -1.51 10.58
N PRO A 231 13.61 -1.15 9.37
CA PRO A 231 14.23 0.14 9.14
C PRO A 231 13.17 1.27 9.10
N PRO A 232 13.57 2.55 9.28
CA PRO A 232 12.68 3.67 8.98
C PRO A 232 12.15 3.61 7.54
N ARG A 233 10.83 3.83 7.36
CA ARG A 233 10.15 3.68 6.04
C ARG A 233 10.39 4.86 5.10
N LEU A 234 10.63 6.04 5.66
CA LEU A 234 11.03 7.25 4.96
C LEU A 234 12.51 7.48 5.19
N GLY A 235 13.25 7.70 4.09
CA GLY A 235 14.66 8.04 4.16
C GLY A 235 14.85 9.51 4.47
N LEU A 236 15.75 9.83 5.39
CA LEU A 236 16.43 11.12 5.37
C LEU A 236 17.13 11.30 4.02
N ALA A 237 17.46 12.54 3.66
CA ALA A 237 18.34 12.77 2.51
C ALA A 237 19.62 11.93 2.66
N ALA A 238 20.12 11.38 1.55
CA ALA A 238 21.25 10.44 1.57
C ALA A 238 22.50 11.00 2.26
N GLU A 239 22.73 12.32 2.18
CA GLU A 239 23.83 13.00 2.86
C GLU A 239 23.70 12.89 4.39
N GLN A 240 22.50 13.10 4.92
CA GLN A 240 22.24 13.03 6.36
C GLN A 240 22.36 11.60 6.91
N GLN A 241 21.99 10.60 6.10
CA GLN A 241 22.21 9.20 6.45
C GLN A 241 23.71 8.86 6.49
N ALA A 242 24.47 9.36 5.50
CA ALA A 242 25.91 9.15 5.45
C ALA A 242 26.62 9.87 6.61
N GLU A 243 26.20 11.09 6.96
CA GLU A 243 26.66 11.83 8.13
C GLU A 243 26.42 11.05 9.42
N PHE A 244 25.22 10.48 9.60
CA PHE A 244 24.92 9.62 10.74
C PHE A 244 25.90 8.46 10.83
N TRP A 245 26.07 7.67 9.76
CA TRP A 245 26.98 6.52 9.76
C TRP A 245 28.43 6.93 10.07
N HIS A 246 28.91 8.02 9.47
CA HIS A 246 30.26 8.52 9.68
C HIS A 246 30.48 9.19 11.04
N SER A 247 29.41 9.63 11.71
CA SER A 247 29.48 10.16 13.08
C SER A 247 29.76 9.07 14.13
N LEU A 248 29.41 7.81 13.81
CA LEU A 248 29.59 6.68 14.72
C LEU A 248 31.06 6.28 14.83
N THR A 249 31.48 5.94 16.06
CA THR A 249 32.77 5.29 16.29
C THR A 249 32.78 3.89 15.66
N GLN A 250 33.97 3.33 15.39
CA GLN A 250 34.10 1.96 14.88
C GLN A 250 33.36 0.93 15.76
N GLY A 251 33.44 1.08 17.09
CA GLY A 251 32.72 0.21 18.02
C GLY A 251 31.20 0.33 17.92
N GLN A 252 30.68 1.54 17.69
CA GLN A 252 29.25 1.76 17.44
C GLN A 252 28.83 1.16 16.10
N GLN A 253 29.60 1.37 15.02
CA GLN A 253 29.34 0.78 13.70
C GLN A 253 29.26 -0.75 13.76
N GLU A 254 30.26 -1.40 14.38
CA GLU A 254 30.28 -2.86 14.55
C GLU A 254 29.11 -3.37 15.40
N SER A 255 28.76 -2.65 16.47
CA SER A 255 27.63 -2.99 17.34
C SER A 255 26.29 -2.80 16.63
N LEU A 256 26.12 -1.73 15.85
CA LEU A 256 24.92 -1.42 15.09
C LEU A 256 24.68 -2.49 14.02
N VAL A 257 25.72 -2.88 13.26
CA VAL A 257 25.62 -3.99 12.28
C VAL A 257 25.18 -5.29 12.94
N LYS A 258 25.65 -5.56 14.16
CA LYS A 258 25.36 -6.80 14.88
C LYS A 258 23.98 -6.82 15.53
N HIS A 259 23.54 -5.71 16.10
CA HIS A 259 22.37 -5.64 16.98
C HIS A 259 21.18 -4.92 16.34
N LEU A 260 21.43 -3.99 15.42
CA LEU A 260 20.41 -3.25 14.66
C LEU A 260 20.66 -3.41 13.14
N PRO A 261 20.71 -4.65 12.60
CA PRO A 261 21.12 -4.90 11.23
C PRO A 261 20.20 -4.26 10.18
N ALA A 262 18.89 -4.11 10.44
CA ALA A 262 17.99 -3.41 9.53
C ALA A 262 18.41 -1.94 9.30
N LEU A 263 18.94 -1.29 10.32
CA LEU A 263 19.44 0.08 10.20
C LEU A 263 20.73 0.11 9.36
N ALA A 264 21.72 -0.71 9.71
CA ALA A 264 22.97 -0.81 8.92
C ALA A 264 22.71 -1.20 7.46
N GLY A 265 21.73 -2.08 7.22
CA GLY A 265 21.37 -2.60 5.91
C GLY A 265 20.72 -1.59 4.97
N ASN A 266 20.13 -0.51 5.51
CA ASN A 266 19.32 0.43 4.74
C ASN A 266 19.75 1.90 4.92
N THR A 267 20.87 2.17 5.59
CA THR A 267 21.40 3.53 5.78
C THR A 267 22.38 3.89 4.66
N GLU A 268 22.13 5.00 3.95
CA GLU A 268 23.07 5.53 2.96
C GLU A 268 24.41 5.93 3.59
N GLY A 269 25.53 5.72 2.88
CA GLY A 269 26.89 5.89 3.41
C GLY A 269 27.50 4.64 4.03
N VAL A 270 26.70 3.62 4.38
CA VAL A 270 27.22 2.31 4.81
C VAL A 270 27.78 1.55 3.59
N PRO A 271 29.00 0.98 3.65
CA PRO A 271 29.56 0.18 2.56
C PRO A 271 28.62 -0.98 2.14
N TYR A 272 28.50 -1.27 0.85
CA TYR A 272 27.49 -2.20 0.35
C TYR A 272 27.71 -3.63 0.81
N ALA A 273 28.95 -4.08 1.00
CA ALA A 273 29.27 -5.37 1.60
C ALA A 273 28.77 -5.48 3.05
N VAL A 274 28.81 -4.37 3.81
CA VAL A 274 28.25 -4.31 5.18
C VAL A 274 26.73 -4.37 5.12
N ARG A 275 26.11 -3.62 4.20
CA ARG A 275 24.65 -3.69 4.00
C ARG A 275 24.19 -5.09 3.63
N ALA A 276 24.89 -5.75 2.72
CA ALA A 276 24.62 -7.11 2.28
C ALA A 276 24.64 -8.10 3.44
N ALA A 277 25.65 -8.02 4.31
CA ALA A 277 25.72 -8.87 5.50
C ALA A 277 24.58 -8.58 6.49
N ALA A 278 24.25 -7.30 6.70
CA ALA A 278 23.20 -6.88 7.62
C ALA A 278 21.81 -7.30 7.13
N ASN A 279 21.46 -7.02 5.87
CA ASN A 279 20.18 -7.42 5.28
C ASN A 279 20.03 -8.95 5.19
N ALA A 280 21.12 -9.69 4.93
CA ALA A 280 21.08 -11.15 5.01
C ALA A 280 20.77 -11.65 6.42
N ALA A 281 21.26 -10.97 7.46
CA ALA A 281 20.91 -11.27 8.85
C ALA A 281 19.44 -10.98 9.14
N VAL A 282 18.90 -9.85 8.67
CA VAL A 282 17.46 -9.53 8.79
C VAL A 282 16.61 -10.57 8.08
N LEU A 283 16.95 -10.93 6.84
CA LEU A 283 16.26 -11.97 6.07
C LEU A 283 16.25 -13.31 6.82
N ALA A 284 17.38 -13.69 7.44
CA ALA A 284 17.47 -14.90 8.25
C ALA A 284 16.63 -14.84 9.54
N MET A 285 16.36 -13.65 10.10
CA MET A 285 15.45 -13.48 11.23
C MET A 285 14.00 -13.67 10.80
N VAL A 286 13.56 -13.01 9.73
CA VAL A 286 12.15 -13.03 9.29
C VAL A 286 11.72 -14.35 8.65
N LEU A 287 12.67 -15.16 8.17
CA LEU A 287 12.42 -16.52 7.67
C LEU A 287 12.19 -17.56 8.77
N LYS A 288 12.44 -17.22 10.05
CA LYS A 288 12.20 -18.16 11.15
C LYS A 288 10.69 -18.36 11.35
N PRO A 289 10.20 -19.59 11.59
CA PRO A 289 8.78 -19.83 11.86
C PRO A 289 8.20 -19.05 13.05
N SER A 290 9.06 -18.62 13.98
CA SER A 290 8.68 -17.80 15.13
C SER A 290 8.40 -16.34 14.78
N TRP A 291 8.85 -15.86 13.60
CA TRP A 291 8.58 -14.49 13.17
C TRP A 291 7.15 -14.38 12.63
N ARG A 292 6.39 -13.42 13.14
CA ARG A 292 5.02 -13.16 12.68
C ARG A 292 5.09 -12.43 11.34
N ALA A 293 4.52 -13.05 10.31
CA ALA A 293 4.43 -12.50 8.96
C ALA A 293 3.13 -13.00 8.30
N THR A 294 2.63 -12.28 7.30
CA THR A 294 1.55 -12.74 6.41
C THR A 294 2.08 -13.85 5.47
N ASP A 295 1.18 -14.54 4.76
CA ASP A 295 1.60 -15.49 3.72
C ASP A 295 2.31 -14.79 2.56
N GLU A 296 1.83 -13.62 2.15
CA GLU A 296 2.45 -12.79 1.11
C GLU A 296 3.87 -12.34 1.48
N GLN A 297 4.09 -11.94 2.74
CA GLN A 297 5.42 -11.66 3.27
C GLN A 297 6.32 -12.90 3.21
N ARG A 298 5.81 -14.06 3.63
CA ARG A 298 6.57 -15.32 3.58
C ARG A 298 6.98 -15.71 2.16
N GLU A 299 6.10 -15.49 1.18
CA GLU A 299 6.41 -15.71 -0.23
C GLU A 299 7.50 -14.76 -0.73
N SER A 300 7.36 -13.46 -0.43
CA SER A 300 8.38 -12.45 -0.74
C SER A 300 9.74 -12.80 -0.13
N TYR A 301 9.79 -13.14 1.17
CA TYR A 301 11.06 -13.50 1.83
C TYR A 301 11.72 -14.72 1.19
N LYS A 302 10.92 -15.72 0.78
CA LYS A 302 11.45 -16.91 0.09
C LYS A 302 11.95 -16.55 -1.30
N SER A 303 11.23 -15.71 -2.06
CA SER A 303 11.66 -15.26 -3.38
C SER A 303 12.95 -14.46 -3.30
N ILE A 304 13.05 -13.49 -2.38
CA ILE A 304 14.30 -12.77 -2.08
C ILE A 304 15.42 -13.75 -1.72
N GLN A 305 15.17 -14.70 -0.80
CA GLN A 305 16.17 -15.70 -0.43
C GLN A 305 16.62 -16.54 -1.64
N ASN A 306 15.71 -16.93 -2.52
CA ASN A 306 16.02 -17.71 -3.70
C ASN A 306 16.81 -16.91 -4.74
N SER A 307 16.50 -15.62 -4.89
CA SER A 307 17.18 -14.72 -5.83
C SER A 307 18.67 -14.53 -5.49
N ILE A 308 19.06 -14.65 -4.21
CA ILE A 308 20.45 -14.53 -3.74
C ILE A 308 21.14 -15.87 -3.45
N LYS A 309 20.44 -17.01 -3.65
CA LYS A 309 21.05 -18.34 -3.46
C LYS A 309 22.01 -18.64 -4.60
N LYS A 310 23.23 -19.03 -4.26
CA LYS A 310 24.21 -19.55 -5.22
C LYS A 310 23.69 -20.85 -5.85
N LYS A 311 23.27 -20.80 -7.13
CA LYS A 311 23.00 -22.00 -7.92
C LYS A 311 24.34 -22.60 -8.38
N ASP A 312 24.72 -23.73 -7.79
CA ASP A 312 25.73 -24.67 -8.27
C ASP A 312 27.13 -24.15 -8.64
N ASN A 313 27.84 -23.40 -7.78
CA ASN A 313 29.31 -23.19 -7.83
C ASN A 313 29.94 -22.80 -9.21
N LYS A 314 29.11 -22.45 -10.19
CA LYS A 314 29.41 -22.13 -11.60
C LYS A 314 28.93 -20.72 -11.95
N ASP A 315 28.21 -20.08 -11.04
CA ASP A 315 27.80 -18.69 -11.16
C ASP A 315 28.63 -17.84 -10.18
N PRO A 316 29.69 -17.16 -10.67
CA PRO A 316 30.54 -16.31 -9.84
C PRO A 316 29.95 -14.91 -9.60
N THR A 317 28.73 -14.62 -10.04
CA THR A 317 28.15 -13.28 -9.93
C THR A 317 27.87 -12.92 -8.46
N GLY A 318 28.41 -11.79 -8.02
CA GLY A 318 28.35 -11.30 -6.63
C GLY A 318 26.98 -10.80 -6.21
N LEU A 319 25.98 -11.69 -6.19
CA LEU A 319 24.61 -11.38 -5.78
C LEU A 319 24.57 -10.95 -4.31
N SER A 320 24.09 -9.73 -4.06
CA SER A 320 24.09 -9.11 -2.73
C SER A 320 22.77 -8.39 -2.45
N LEU A 321 22.11 -8.72 -1.34
CA LEU A 321 20.90 -8.02 -0.87
C LEU A 321 21.27 -6.68 -0.23
N ILE A 322 21.27 -5.60 -1.01
CA ILE A 322 21.82 -4.30 -0.57
C ILE A 322 20.80 -3.39 0.13
N ALA A 323 19.50 -3.69 0.02
CA ALA A 323 18.44 -3.08 0.82
C ALA A 323 17.33 -4.11 1.08
N PHE A 324 16.69 -4.06 2.24
CA PHE A 324 15.58 -4.93 2.61
C PHE A 324 14.70 -4.31 3.69
N ASP A 325 13.43 -4.08 3.37
CA ASP A 325 12.37 -3.73 4.32
C ASP A 325 11.36 -4.90 4.36
N PRO A 326 11.23 -5.61 5.49
CA PRO A 326 10.30 -6.73 5.63
C PRO A 326 8.85 -6.29 5.87
N ALA A 327 8.57 -5.01 6.11
CA ALA A 327 7.21 -4.54 6.34
C ALA A 327 6.32 -4.72 5.10
N GLU A 328 5.00 -4.80 5.27
CA GLU A 328 4.06 -4.96 4.14
C GLU A 328 3.89 -3.63 3.35
N PRO A 329 3.98 -3.64 2.00
CA PRO A 329 4.52 -4.75 1.18
C PRO A 329 6.04 -4.83 1.29
N PRO A 330 6.66 -6.04 1.35
CA PRO A 330 8.11 -6.14 1.47
C PRO A 330 8.81 -5.51 0.27
N LEU A 331 9.93 -4.84 0.54
CA LEU A 331 10.74 -4.14 -0.46
C LEU A 331 12.18 -4.62 -0.38
N ALA A 332 12.84 -4.71 -1.54
CA ALA A 332 14.21 -5.21 -1.61
C ALA A 332 14.96 -4.65 -2.82
N ALA A 333 16.28 -4.58 -2.67
CA ALA A 333 17.19 -4.33 -3.77
C ALA A 333 18.33 -5.35 -3.76
N VAL A 334 18.57 -6.00 -4.90
CA VAL A 334 19.65 -6.98 -5.05
C VAL A 334 20.61 -6.48 -6.13
N ALA A 335 21.89 -6.38 -5.78
CA ALA A 335 22.95 -6.07 -6.71
C ALA A 335 23.50 -7.34 -7.36
N VAL A 336 23.72 -7.27 -8.68
CA VAL A 336 24.51 -8.20 -9.48
C VAL A 336 25.85 -7.54 -9.75
N GLY A 337 26.93 -8.03 -9.13
CA GLY A 337 28.26 -7.40 -9.19
C GLY A 337 28.62 -6.67 -7.89
N ASN A 338 29.82 -6.09 -7.83
CA ASN A 338 30.32 -5.47 -6.60
C ASN A 338 30.11 -3.95 -6.58
N MET A 339 29.08 -3.49 -5.86
CA MET A 339 28.77 -2.06 -5.70
C MET A 339 29.88 -1.26 -5.00
N ASP A 340 30.77 -1.90 -4.22
CA ASP A 340 31.89 -1.23 -3.54
C ASP A 340 33.12 -1.03 -4.42
N THR A 341 33.16 -1.56 -5.64
CA THR A 341 34.33 -1.39 -6.54
C THR A 341 33.96 -1.10 -7.99
N ALA A 342 32.72 -1.40 -8.40
CA ALA A 342 32.26 -1.22 -9.76
C ALA A 342 32.58 0.19 -10.28
N ALA A 343 33.10 0.26 -11.50
CA ALA A 343 33.34 1.52 -12.19
C ALA A 343 32.04 2.12 -12.78
N SER A 344 31.01 1.29 -12.95
CA SER A 344 29.67 1.69 -13.40
C SER A 344 28.59 0.96 -12.61
N VAL A 345 27.55 1.68 -12.20
CA VAL A 345 26.39 1.15 -11.48
C VAL A 345 25.13 1.49 -12.27
N SER A 346 24.37 0.49 -12.68
CA SER A 346 23.04 0.66 -13.27
C SER A 346 21.96 0.29 -12.25
N ILE A 347 21.01 1.18 -11.99
CA ILE A 347 19.83 0.87 -11.16
C ILE A 347 18.67 0.56 -12.10
N ASN A 348 18.19 -0.69 -12.08
CA ASN A 348 17.06 -1.16 -12.87
C ASN A 348 15.76 -1.03 -12.06
N VAL A 349 14.93 -0.06 -12.45
CA VAL A 349 13.70 0.35 -11.77
C VAL A 349 12.51 -0.41 -12.36
N SER A 350 11.87 -1.21 -11.53
CA SER A 350 10.72 -2.03 -11.91
C SER A 350 9.44 -1.20 -12.11
N GLY A 351 8.49 -1.77 -12.85
CA GLY A 351 7.23 -1.12 -13.23
C GLY A 351 6.01 -1.56 -12.41
N MET A 352 4.83 -1.44 -13.01
CA MET A 352 3.55 -1.89 -12.42
C MET A 352 3.55 -3.40 -12.20
N GLY A 353 2.82 -3.85 -11.17
CA GLY A 353 2.71 -5.28 -10.82
C GLY A 353 4.00 -5.88 -10.27
N SER A 354 5.05 -5.08 -10.12
CA SER A 354 6.33 -5.55 -9.59
C SER A 354 6.24 -5.68 -8.08
N SER A 355 6.61 -6.85 -7.58
CA SER A 355 6.58 -7.21 -6.16
C SER A 355 7.79 -8.08 -5.83
N THR A 356 8.26 -8.04 -4.58
CA THR A 356 9.31 -8.95 -4.10
C THR A 356 8.88 -10.42 -4.06
N ARG A 357 7.61 -10.74 -4.32
CA ARG A 357 7.17 -12.11 -4.61
C ARG A 357 7.83 -12.67 -5.87
N ASP A 358 8.16 -11.79 -6.82
CA ASP A 358 8.77 -12.09 -8.13
C ASP A 358 10.21 -11.53 -8.20
N MET A 359 10.91 -11.52 -7.06
CA MET A 359 12.28 -10.95 -6.94
C MET A 359 13.30 -11.71 -7.80
N ASP A 360 13.10 -13.01 -8.00
CA ASP A 360 13.92 -13.82 -8.91
C ASP A 360 13.85 -13.35 -10.36
N ASP A 361 12.67 -12.93 -10.85
CA ASP A 361 12.50 -12.37 -12.19
C ASP A 361 13.18 -11.00 -12.32
N ALA A 362 13.05 -10.15 -11.28
CA ALA A 362 13.73 -8.86 -11.24
C ALA A 362 15.28 -9.01 -11.24
N VAL A 363 15.80 -9.99 -10.48
CA VAL A 363 17.24 -10.31 -10.45
C VAL A 363 17.70 -10.96 -11.75
N TRP A 364 16.87 -11.79 -12.39
CA TRP A 364 17.14 -12.32 -13.73
C TRP A 364 17.32 -11.19 -14.75
N ALA A 365 16.42 -10.21 -14.75
CA ALA A 365 16.48 -9.07 -15.66
C ALA A 365 17.74 -8.22 -15.43
N ALA A 366 18.06 -7.93 -14.16
CA ALA A 366 19.30 -7.24 -13.79
C ALA A 366 20.56 -8.03 -14.20
N ASN A 367 20.52 -9.36 -14.07
CA ASN A 367 21.62 -10.22 -14.48
C ASN A 367 21.81 -10.22 -16.00
N ASN A 368 20.75 -10.25 -16.80
CA ASN A 368 20.87 -10.15 -18.25
C ASN A 368 21.47 -8.82 -18.68
N LEU A 369 21.05 -7.71 -18.04
CA LEU A 369 21.64 -6.40 -18.27
C LEU A 369 23.12 -6.38 -17.87
N HIS A 370 23.47 -6.94 -16.70
CA HIS A 370 24.86 -7.08 -16.26
C HIS A 370 25.70 -7.89 -17.26
N GLU A 371 25.19 -9.03 -17.74
CA GLU A 371 25.90 -9.85 -18.72
C GLU A 371 26.07 -9.13 -20.07
N ALA A 372 25.06 -8.39 -20.53
CA ALA A 372 25.14 -7.60 -21.75
C ALA A 372 26.15 -6.43 -21.62
N GLN A 373 26.23 -5.81 -20.44
CA GLN A 373 27.17 -4.71 -20.19
C GLN A 373 28.65 -5.11 -20.25
N LYS A 374 28.99 -6.42 -20.15
CA LYS A 374 30.36 -6.92 -20.31
C LYS A 374 30.99 -6.60 -21.66
N ALA A 375 30.18 -6.32 -22.68
CA ALA A 375 30.67 -5.91 -24.00
C ALA A 375 31.23 -4.47 -24.02
N PHE A 376 30.91 -3.66 -23.01
CA PHE A 376 31.16 -2.21 -22.97
C PHE A 376 32.00 -1.80 -21.76
N THR A 377 31.82 -2.47 -20.62
CA THR A 377 32.57 -2.21 -19.39
C THR A 377 33.01 -3.51 -18.73
N SER A 378 34.17 -3.46 -18.06
CA SER A 378 34.81 -4.63 -17.44
C SER A 378 34.55 -4.77 -15.93
N ASP A 379 34.12 -3.70 -15.26
CA ASP A 379 33.79 -3.69 -13.84
C ASP A 379 32.53 -2.85 -13.59
N HIS A 380 31.41 -3.54 -13.34
CA HIS A 380 30.10 -2.93 -13.25
C HIS A 380 29.20 -3.73 -12.30
N ALA A 381 28.17 -3.04 -11.81
CA ALA A 381 27.11 -3.64 -11.03
C ALA A 381 25.74 -3.20 -11.55
N VAL A 382 24.76 -4.09 -11.49
CA VAL A 382 23.37 -3.79 -11.84
C VAL A 382 22.48 -4.11 -10.64
N VAL A 383 21.66 -3.16 -10.22
CA VAL A 383 20.73 -3.31 -9.10
C VAL A 383 19.34 -3.63 -9.63
N ALA A 384 18.78 -4.79 -9.26
CA ALA A 384 17.34 -5.04 -9.34
C ALA A 384 16.66 -4.31 -8.17
N TRP A 385 15.87 -3.27 -8.45
CA TRP A 385 15.30 -2.41 -7.43
C TRP A 385 13.77 -2.50 -7.38
N ILE A 386 13.25 -3.12 -6.32
CA ILE A 386 11.83 -3.10 -5.92
C ILE A 386 11.77 -2.36 -4.58
N GLY A 387 11.94 -1.04 -4.63
CA GLY A 387 12.03 -0.18 -3.44
C GLY A 387 10.78 0.67 -3.16
N TYR A 388 9.68 0.41 -3.86
CA TYR A 388 8.40 1.07 -3.62
C TYR A 388 7.22 0.14 -3.91
N ASP A 389 6.07 0.49 -3.34
CA ASP A 389 4.80 -0.18 -3.59
C ASP A 389 4.27 0.25 -4.97
N SER A 390 4.49 -0.59 -5.98
CA SER A 390 4.09 -0.32 -7.36
C SER A 390 2.55 -0.41 -7.52
N PRO A 391 1.97 0.19 -8.57
CA PRO A 391 0.54 0.01 -8.82
C PRO A 391 0.23 -1.45 -9.15
N ASP A 392 -0.94 -1.93 -8.71
CA ASP A 392 -1.43 -3.26 -9.10
C ASP A 392 -1.72 -3.34 -10.60
N MET A 393 -1.67 -4.55 -11.16
CA MET A 393 -2.04 -4.80 -12.56
C MET A 393 -3.54 -4.49 -12.81
N PRO A 394 -3.95 -4.20 -14.06
CA PRO A 394 -5.36 -4.07 -14.42
C PRO A 394 -6.19 -5.28 -13.93
N PRO A 395 -7.41 -5.07 -13.41
CA PRO A 395 -8.28 -3.90 -13.59
C PRO A 395 -8.06 -2.73 -12.61
N SER A 396 -7.00 -2.74 -11.79
CA SER A 396 -6.68 -1.60 -10.91
C SER A 396 -6.53 -0.28 -11.67
N THR A 397 -7.12 0.80 -11.14
CA THR A 397 -7.02 2.16 -11.71
C THR A 397 -5.82 2.93 -11.18
N GLN A 398 -5.04 2.36 -10.26
CA GLN A 398 -3.89 3.02 -9.63
C GLN A 398 -2.82 3.43 -10.66
N VAL A 399 -2.66 2.67 -11.76
CA VAL A 399 -1.75 3.02 -12.86
C VAL A 399 -2.05 4.40 -13.47
N LEU A 400 -3.30 4.85 -13.44
CA LEU A 400 -3.73 6.11 -14.04
C LEU A 400 -3.26 7.32 -13.22
N LEU A 401 -2.87 7.12 -11.96
CA LEU A 401 -2.45 8.14 -11.01
C LEU A 401 -0.94 8.06 -10.76
N SER A 402 -0.33 9.17 -10.41
CA SER A 402 1.12 9.31 -10.20
C SER A 402 1.56 9.24 -8.74
N ASP A 403 0.63 9.05 -7.79
CA ASP A 403 0.94 9.08 -6.34
C ASP A 403 2.00 8.04 -5.90
N LYS A 404 1.88 6.80 -6.38
CA LYS A 404 2.87 5.75 -6.11
C LYS A 404 4.22 6.04 -6.76
N ALA A 405 4.22 6.61 -7.97
CA ALA A 405 5.44 7.06 -8.64
C ALA A 405 6.12 8.20 -7.88
N ARG A 406 5.35 9.14 -7.31
CA ARG A 406 5.88 10.24 -6.49
C ARG A 406 6.56 9.71 -5.22
N ILE A 407 5.87 8.85 -4.46
CA ILE A 407 6.43 8.21 -3.25
C ILE A 407 7.66 7.35 -3.59
N GLY A 408 7.59 6.57 -4.67
CA GLY A 408 8.72 5.77 -5.14
C GLY A 408 9.89 6.62 -5.61
N GLY A 409 9.62 7.78 -6.21
CA GLY A 409 10.60 8.76 -6.65
C GLY A 409 11.41 9.33 -5.49
N ASP A 410 10.79 9.62 -4.35
CA ASP A 410 11.45 10.09 -3.13
C ASP A 410 12.47 9.07 -2.60
N LYS A 411 12.04 7.80 -2.56
CA LYS A 411 12.91 6.68 -2.15
C LYS A 411 14.04 6.47 -3.14
N LEU A 412 13.75 6.48 -4.44
CA LEU A 412 14.74 6.26 -5.48
C LEU A 412 15.77 7.40 -5.55
N ALA A 413 15.36 8.66 -5.38
CA ALA A 413 16.29 9.80 -5.32
C ALA A 413 17.31 9.62 -4.18
N THR A 414 16.84 9.18 -3.01
CA THR A 414 17.69 8.86 -1.86
C THR A 414 18.68 7.73 -2.19
N VAL A 415 18.23 6.67 -2.88
CA VAL A 415 19.11 5.58 -3.32
C VAL A 415 20.15 6.06 -4.34
N ILE A 416 19.77 6.88 -5.32
CA ILE A 416 20.67 7.43 -6.32
C ILE A 416 21.76 8.28 -5.66
N ASP A 417 21.37 9.28 -4.87
CA ASP A 417 22.32 10.13 -4.14
C ASP A 417 23.15 9.33 -3.13
N GLY A 418 22.57 8.25 -2.59
CA GLY A 418 23.24 7.27 -1.73
C GLY A 418 24.43 6.56 -2.38
N VAL A 419 24.36 6.26 -3.68
CA VAL A 419 25.51 5.72 -4.43
C VAL A 419 26.66 6.71 -4.42
N TYR A 420 26.40 7.98 -4.76
CA TYR A 420 27.41 9.05 -4.77
C TYR A 420 28.03 9.26 -3.38
N ASN A 421 27.21 9.30 -2.34
CA ASN A 421 27.68 9.58 -0.98
C ASN A 421 28.45 8.40 -0.38
N THR A 422 27.99 7.16 -0.60
CA THR A 422 28.70 5.95 -0.15
C THR A 422 30.03 5.79 -0.89
N ARG A 423 30.11 6.25 -2.14
CA ARG A 423 31.28 6.12 -3.03
C ARG A 423 32.03 7.44 -3.25
N ALA A 424 31.90 8.43 -2.36
CA ALA A 424 32.41 9.79 -2.58
C ALA A 424 33.93 9.89 -2.91
N GLY A 425 34.73 8.89 -2.53
CA GLY A 425 36.16 8.82 -2.86
C GLY A 425 36.50 8.15 -4.21
N ASP A 426 35.54 7.44 -4.81
CA ASP A 426 35.69 6.64 -6.03
C ASP A 426 34.31 6.46 -6.68
N VAL A 427 33.75 7.58 -7.13
CA VAL A 427 32.37 7.68 -7.62
C VAL A 427 32.25 6.93 -8.96
N PRO A 428 31.36 5.93 -9.07
CA PRO A 428 31.13 5.23 -10.32
C PRO A 428 30.35 6.09 -11.31
N ARG A 429 30.34 5.69 -12.58
CA ARG A 429 29.26 6.09 -13.49
C ARG A 429 27.94 5.59 -12.90
N VAL A 430 26.92 6.43 -12.83
CA VAL A 430 25.59 6.04 -12.34
C VAL A 430 24.58 6.17 -13.47
N SER A 431 23.91 5.05 -13.77
CA SER A 431 22.91 4.97 -14.82
C SER A 431 21.58 4.44 -14.28
N ILE A 432 20.46 4.92 -14.81
CA ILE A 432 19.11 4.47 -14.44
C ILE A 432 18.47 3.80 -15.66
N THR A 433 17.98 2.58 -15.51
CA THR A 433 17.17 1.91 -16.54
C THR A 433 15.78 1.70 -15.95
N ALA A 434 14.74 2.25 -16.58
CA ALA A 434 13.40 2.21 -16.03
C ALA A 434 12.39 1.69 -17.05
N HIS A 435 11.56 0.74 -16.60
CA HIS A 435 10.57 0.06 -17.40
C HIS A 435 9.15 0.49 -17.05
N SER A 436 8.27 0.65 -18.04
CA SER A 436 6.84 0.83 -17.80
C SER A 436 6.54 1.97 -16.82
N TYR A 437 5.74 1.73 -15.77
CA TYR A 437 5.44 2.70 -14.73
C TYR A 437 6.68 3.19 -13.96
N GLY A 438 7.75 2.39 -13.93
CA GLY A 438 9.04 2.77 -13.34
C GLY A 438 9.67 3.98 -14.03
N THR A 439 9.31 4.28 -15.29
CA THR A 439 9.75 5.50 -15.99
C THR A 439 9.20 6.77 -15.34
N THR A 440 7.94 6.74 -14.90
CA THR A 440 7.32 7.84 -14.15
C THR A 440 8.01 7.99 -12.78
N THR A 441 8.25 6.88 -12.08
CA THR A 441 8.96 6.86 -10.78
C THR A 441 10.39 7.43 -10.90
N ALA A 442 11.13 7.00 -11.92
CA ALA A 442 12.49 7.48 -12.18
C ALA A 442 12.52 8.96 -12.55
N ALA A 443 11.52 9.48 -13.27
CA ALA A 443 11.43 10.90 -13.56
C ALA A 443 11.21 11.75 -12.28
N PHE A 444 10.33 11.30 -11.37
CA PHE A 444 10.17 11.97 -10.06
C PHE A 444 11.47 11.91 -9.24
N ALA A 445 12.20 10.80 -9.28
CA ALA A 445 13.49 10.72 -8.60
C ALA A 445 14.49 11.74 -9.16
N LEU A 446 14.64 11.78 -10.49
CA LEU A 446 15.60 12.65 -11.17
C LEU A 446 15.23 14.14 -11.16
N SER A 447 14.00 14.51 -10.79
CA SER A 447 13.63 15.92 -10.60
C SER A 447 14.08 16.47 -9.24
N GLN A 448 14.54 15.60 -8.33
CA GLN A 448 14.88 15.97 -6.95
C GLN A 448 16.23 15.42 -6.44
N THR A 449 16.95 14.62 -7.23
CA THR A 449 18.33 14.22 -6.86
C THR A 449 19.23 15.44 -6.75
N VAL A 450 20.17 15.39 -5.80
CA VAL A 450 21.24 16.38 -5.70
C VAL A 450 22.30 16.14 -6.77
N HIS A 451 22.65 14.86 -7.01
CA HIS A 451 23.68 14.49 -7.97
C HIS A 451 23.09 14.22 -9.36
N THR A 452 23.80 14.68 -10.40
CA THR A 452 23.45 14.43 -11.80
C THR A 452 23.91 13.03 -12.23
N VAL A 453 22.97 12.17 -12.62
CA VAL A 453 23.30 10.84 -13.16
C VAL A 453 23.89 10.95 -14.55
N ASP A 454 24.67 9.95 -14.95
CA ASP A 454 25.30 9.94 -16.27
C ASP A 454 24.30 9.63 -17.37
N THR A 455 23.49 8.60 -17.18
CA THR A 455 22.58 8.13 -18.22
C THR A 455 21.26 7.66 -17.63
N VAL A 456 20.14 8.01 -18.27
CA VAL A 456 18.85 7.38 -18.03
C VAL A 456 18.31 6.77 -19.31
N VAL A 457 17.75 5.56 -19.22
CA VAL A 457 17.10 4.87 -20.33
C VAL A 457 15.67 4.51 -19.94
N PHE A 458 14.71 5.12 -20.61
CA PHE A 458 13.28 4.82 -20.47
C PHE A 458 12.83 3.84 -21.54
N PHE A 459 12.22 2.72 -21.16
CA PHE A 459 11.78 1.73 -22.12
C PHE A 459 10.42 1.14 -21.79
N GLY A 460 9.61 0.90 -22.84
CA GLY A 460 8.21 0.49 -22.68
C GLY A 460 7.44 1.44 -21.76
N SER A 461 7.65 2.75 -21.89
CA SER A 461 7.25 3.76 -20.91
C SER A 461 5.73 3.92 -20.74
N ALA A 462 5.25 4.00 -19.49
CA ALA A 462 3.87 4.41 -19.17
C ALA A 462 3.66 5.94 -19.19
N GLY A 463 4.73 6.70 -19.48
CA GLY A 463 4.72 8.14 -19.67
C GLY A 463 5.37 8.90 -18.51
N ILE A 464 5.75 10.14 -18.76
CA ILE A 464 6.40 11.04 -17.81
C ILE A 464 5.40 12.09 -17.34
N ASP A 465 5.24 12.23 -16.03
CA ASP A 465 4.38 13.24 -15.44
C ASP A 465 4.99 14.65 -15.64
N PRO A 466 4.24 15.64 -16.17
CA PRO A 466 4.71 17.02 -16.30
C PRO A 466 5.08 17.71 -14.98
N GLU A 467 4.63 17.18 -13.83
CA GLU A 467 5.09 17.60 -12.50
C GLU A 467 6.56 17.24 -12.28
N ALA A 468 6.97 16.04 -12.72
CA ALA A 468 8.35 15.57 -12.62
C ALA A 468 9.24 16.21 -13.69
N ALA A 469 8.82 16.17 -14.96
CA ALA A 469 9.57 16.74 -16.08
C ALA A 469 8.67 17.03 -17.29
N ARG A 470 8.77 18.25 -17.83
CA ARG A 470 8.06 18.64 -19.06
C ARG A 470 8.87 18.29 -20.31
N THR A 471 10.18 18.24 -20.18
CA THR A 471 11.14 17.84 -21.22
C THR A 471 12.26 16.99 -20.62
N ALA A 472 12.99 16.25 -21.46
CA ALA A 472 14.17 15.49 -21.05
C ALA A 472 15.23 16.35 -20.34
N ALA A 473 15.33 17.63 -20.71
CA ALA A 473 16.29 18.57 -20.11
C ALA A 473 15.94 19.00 -18.68
N ASP A 474 14.73 18.73 -18.19
CA ASP A 474 14.33 19.00 -16.81
C ASP A 474 14.87 17.94 -15.84
N LEU A 475 15.27 16.75 -16.34
CA LEU A 475 15.81 15.67 -15.53
C LEU A 475 17.27 15.95 -15.14
N ASN A 476 17.65 15.61 -13.91
CA ASN A 476 19.03 15.68 -13.45
C ASN A 476 19.89 14.53 -14.01
N ALA A 477 20.01 14.44 -15.33
CA ALA A 477 20.76 13.42 -16.07
C ALA A 477 21.56 14.05 -17.22
N ARG A 478 22.77 13.55 -17.51
CA ARG A 478 23.59 14.04 -18.63
C ARG A 478 23.05 13.57 -19.98
N GLU A 479 22.63 12.31 -20.06
CA GLU A 479 22.08 11.72 -21.26
C GLU A 479 20.76 11.01 -20.97
N VAL A 480 19.74 11.33 -21.77
CA VAL A 480 18.39 10.77 -21.65
C VAL A 480 18.06 10.01 -22.92
N TYR A 481 17.86 8.70 -22.81
CA TYR A 481 17.47 7.83 -23.91
C TYR A 481 16.07 7.27 -23.70
N ALA A 482 15.38 6.99 -24.80
CA ALA A 482 14.12 6.27 -24.76
C ALA A 482 14.00 5.24 -25.89
N THR A 483 13.29 4.15 -25.63
CA THR A 483 12.93 3.17 -26.66
C THR A 483 11.58 2.52 -26.39
N GLN A 484 10.94 2.03 -27.44
CA GLN A 484 9.73 1.23 -27.34
C GLN A 484 9.65 0.25 -28.50
N GLY A 485 9.27 -1.00 -28.23
CA GLY A 485 9.02 -2.01 -29.26
C GLY A 485 7.66 -1.82 -29.93
N LYS A 486 7.56 -2.15 -31.22
CA LYS A 486 6.29 -2.04 -31.98
C LYS A 486 5.19 -2.97 -31.48
N ALA A 487 5.58 -4.13 -30.96
CA ALA A 487 4.69 -5.13 -30.38
C ALA A 487 4.19 -4.72 -28.99
N ASP A 488 4.82 -3.74 -28.35
CA ASP A 488 4.41 -3.20 -27.06
C ASP A 488 3.24 -2.22 -27.23
N VAL A 489 2.03 -2.75 -27.08
CA VAL A 489 0.78 -1.98 -27.10
C VAL A 489 0.34 -1.52 -25.70
N VAL A 490 0.97 -2.05 -24.64
CA VAL A 490 0.64 -1.73 -23.24
C VAL A 490 1.19 -0.36 -22.87
N ALA A 491 2.43 -0.03 -23.28
CA ALA A 491 3.05 1.27 -23.01
C ALA A 491 2.22 2.45 -23.59
N PRO A 492 1.81 2.44 -24.88
CA PRO A 492 0.88 3.44 -25.42
C PRO A 492 -0.46 3.47 -24.69
N GLY A 493 -0.98 2.29 -24.32
CA GLY A 493 -2.21 2.18 -23.54
C GLY A 493 -2.12 2.85 -22.17
N GLY A 494 -0.98 2.72 -21.48
CA GLY A 494 -0.70 3.37 -20.20
C GLY A 494 -0.65 4.90 -20.31
N ILE A 495 0.03 5.42 -21.33
CA ILE A 495 0.07 6.87 -21.62
C ILE A 495 -1.34 7.39 -21.92
N LEU A 496 -2.09 6.72 -22.77
CA LEU A 496 -3.47 7.12 -23.10
C LEU A 496 -4.40 7.01 -21.89
N GLY A 497 -4.25 5.95 -21.09
CA GLY A 497 -4.98 5.72 -19.85
C GLY A 497 -4.75 6.85 -18.84
N SER A 498 -3.51 7.33 -18.71
CA SER A 498 -3.15 8.41 -17.78
C SER A 498 -3.98 9.69 -17.98
N HIS A 499 -4.49 9.96 -19.19
CA HIS A 499 -5.39 11.10 -19.43
C HIS A 499 -6.74 11.02 -18.68
N PHE A 500 -7.11 9.86 -18.14
CA PHE A 500 -8.26 9.69 -17.26
C PHE A 500 -7.94 9.93 -15.77
N GLY A 501 -6.67 10.10 -15.43
CA GLY A 501 -6.15 10.47 -14.11
C GLY A 501 -5.16 11.63 -14.25
N ASP A 502 -3.87 11.35 -14.05
CA ASP A 502 -2.78 12.32 -14.18
C ASP A 502 -2.14 12.22 -15.58
N PRO A 503 -2.33 13.21 -16.49
CA PRO A 503 -1.85 13.12 -17.87
C PRO A 503 -0.33 13.03 -17.97
N ARG A 504 0.17 12.05 -18.73
CA ARG A 504 1.61 11.84 -18.94
C ARG A 504 2.06 12.07 -20.38
N LEU A 505 3.32 12.44 -20.54
CA LEU A 505 4.00 12.70 -21.81
C LEU A 505 4.78 11.47 -22.26
N SER A 506 4.82 11.21 -23.58
CA SER A 506 5.65 10.13 -24.11
C SER A 506 7.13 10.56 -24.11
N PRO A 507 8.04 9.78 -23.49
CA PRO A 507 9.47 10.11 -23.55
C PRO A 507 10.09 9.84 -24.92
N THR A 508 9.39 9.15 -25.83
CA THR A 508 9.83 8.96 -27.22
C THR A 508 9.39 10.09 -28.15
N ALA A 509 8.58 11.02 -27.65
CA ALA A 509 8.12 12.16 -28.45
C ALA A 509 9.27 13.12 -28.75
N GLU A 510 9.38 13.53 -30.01
CA GLU A 510 10.36 14.54 -30.46
C GLU A 510 10.26 15.81 -29.60
N SER A 511 9.04 16.23 -29.26
CA SER A 511 8.78 17.40 -28.42
C SER A 511 9.23 17.25 -26.97
N TRP A 512 9.38 16.01 -26.47
CA TRP A 512 9.88 15.75 -25.12
C TRP A 512 11.42 15.75 -25.08
N GLY A 513 12.08 15.35 -26.17
CA GLY A 513 13.48 15.66 -26.43
C GLY A 513 14.52 14.64 -25.93
N SER A 514 14.14 13.37 -25.77
CA SER A 514 15.11 12.29 -25.50
C SER A 514 15.84 11.83 -26.77
N ARG A 515 16.95 11.10 -26.59
CA ARG A 515 17.65 10.39 -27.67
C ARG A 515 16.97 9.04 -27.90
N VAL A 516 16.16 8.93 -28.95
CA VAL A 516 15.37 7.72 -29.21
C VAL A 516 16.18 6.71 -30.03
N PHE A 517 16.17 5.44 -29.63
CA PHE A 517 16.72 4.32 -30.39
C PHE A 517 15.66 3.23 -30.63
N SER A 518 15.94 2.32 -31.56
CA SER A 518 15.01 1.26 -31.95
C SER A 518 15.16 0.00 -31.08
N SER A 519 14.03 -0.58 -30.66
CA SER A 519 13.95 -1.93 -30.06
C SER A 519 13.67 -3.04 -31.10
N GLU A 520 13.63 -2.70 -32.39
CA GLU A 520 13.34 -3.63 -33.48
C GLU A 520 14.56 -4.45 -33.93
N GLU A 521 14.32 -5.47 -34.75
CA GLU A 521 15.37 -6.34 -35.29
C GLU A 521 16.46 -5.52 -35.99
N GLN A 522 17.70 -5.73 -35.54
CA GLN A 522 18.86 -4.94 -35.98
C GLN A 522 20.15 -5.76 -35.92
N HIS A 523 21.08 -5.45 -36.81
CA HIS A 523 22.45 -5.93 -36.77
C HIS A 523 23.29 -5.02 -35.86
N LEU A 524 23.52 -5.43 -34.61
CA LEU A 524 24.28 -4.69 -33.60
C LEU A 524 25.50 -5.51 -33.19
N GLY A 525 26.58 -4.93 -32.66
CA GLY A 525 27.71 -5.70 -32.10
C GLY A 525 28.26 -6.89 -32.95
N GLY A 526 28.09 -6.88 -34.28
CA GLY A 526 28.45 -7.98 -35.18
C GLY A 526 27.48 -9.17 -35.26
N GLU A 527 26.27 -9.08 -34.70
CA GLU A 527 25.28 -10.16 -34.67
C GLU A 527 23.86 -9.62 -34.99
N GLU A 528 23.06 -10.46 -35.65
CA GLU A 528 21.62 -10.21 -35.79
C GLU A 528 20.94 -10.35 -34.43
N ARG A 529 20.17 -9.33 -34.04
CA ARG A 529 19.40 -9.33 -32.79
C ARG A 529 17.92 -9.18 -33.06
N SER A 530 17.12 -9.98 -32.37
CA SER A 530 15.67 -9.97 -32.52
C SER A 530 15.07 -8.65 -32.03
N GLY A 531 13.98 -8.23 -32.67
CA GLY A 531 13.19 -7.12 -32.15
C GLY A 531 12.40 -7.52 -30.91
N ASN A 532 12.08 -6.56 -30.06
CA ASN A 532 11.15 -6.75 -28.95
C ASN A 532 9.78 -7.26 -29.46
N GLY A 533 9.19 -8.21 -28.72
CA GLY A 533 7.97 -8.92 -29.06
C GLY A 533 6.81 -8.66 -28.10
N GLY A 534 6.88 -7.62 -27.25
CA GLY A 534 5.83 -7.28 -26.28
C GLY A 534 6.33 -6.40 -25.12
N HIS A 535 5.47 -6.15 -24.14
CA HIS A 535 5.74 -5.18 -23.07
C HIS A 535 6.72 -5.67 -21.99
N SER A 536 6.80 -6.97 -21.74
CA SER A 536 7.49 -7.53 -20.56
C SER A 536 9.01 -7.45 -20.66
N LEU A 537 9.67 -7.52 -19.49
CA LEU A 537 11.14 -7.67 -19.42
C LEU A 537 11.59 -9.01 -20.02
N GLU A 538 10.86 -10.09 -19.71
CA GLU A 538 11.03 -11.44 -20.25
C GLU A 538 9.85 -11.81 -21.17
N GLY A 539 10.14 -12.48 -22.28
CA GLY A 539 9.16 -13.12 -23.12
C GLY A 539 8.95 -14.57 -22.69
N THR A 540 7.78 -14.90 -22.18
CA THR A 540 7.44 -16.23 -21.66
C THR A 540 6.34 -16.94 -22.45
N GLU A 541 5.68 -16.26 -23.39
CA GLU A 541 4.47 -16.73 -24.06
C GLU A 541 4.73 -17.21 -25.49
N ASP A 542 3.99 -18.22 -25.93
CA ASP A 542 4.09 -18.76 -27.30
C ASP A 542 3.29 -17.94 -28.33
N GLY A 543 2.62 -16.87 -27.88
CA GLY A 543 1.75 -16.00 -28.67
C GLY A 543 2.00 -14.49 -28.45
N ALA A 544 1.44 -13.68 -29.35
CA ALA A 544 1.50 -12.22 -29.33
C ALA A 544 0.14 -11.61 -28.94
N GLY A 545 -0.47 -12.12 -27.85
CA GLY A 545 -1.64 -11.48 -27.24
C GLY A 545 -1.37 -10.03 -26.84
N LEU A 546 -2.44 -9.24 -26.62
CA LEU A 546 -2.34 -7.78 -26.37
C LEU A 546 -1.49 -7.40 -25.14
N THR A 547 -1.32 -8.32 -24.19
CA THR A 547 -0.46 -8.15 -23.00
C THR A 547 0.65 -9.19 -22.91
N GLU A 548 0.73 -10.10 -23.88
CA GLU A 548 1.71 -11.18 -23.91
C GLU A 548 2.99 -10.70 -24.58
N THR A 549 4.11 -11.32 -24.21
CA THR A 549 5.41 -11.04 -24.82
C THR A 549 5.95 -12.33 -25.39
N GLU A 550 6.23 -12.32 -26.70
CA GLU A 550 6.71 -13.49 -27.43
C GLU A 550 7.97 -14.08 -26.78
N ARG A 551 8.02 -15.41 -26.65
CA ARG A 551 9.09 -16.15 -25.99
C ARG A 551 10.48 -15.72 -26.44
N GLY A 552 11.31 -15.27 -25.50
CA GLY A 552 12.68 -14.81 -25.76
C GLY A 552 12.79 -13.47 -26.49
N ARG A 553 11.72 -12.66 -26.50
CA ARG A 553 11.68 -11.34 -27.14
C ARG A 553 11.23 -10.21 -26.20
N GLY A 554 11.35 -10.38 -24.88
CA GLY A 554 11.18 -9.31 -23.90
C GLY A 554 12.27 -8.24 -24.00
N TYR A 555 12.07 -7.08 -23.36
CA TYR A 555 13.03 -5.96 -23.45
C TYR A 555 14.45 -6.33 -22.98
N LEU A 556 14.56 -7.22 -21.99
CA LEU A 556 15.83 -7.63 -21.38
C LEU A 556 16.14 -9.12 -21.64
N ASP A 557 15.51 -9.74 -22.62
CA ASP A 557 15.88 -11.08 -23.09
C ASP A 557 17.21 -11.07 -23.84
N TYR A 558 18.00 -12.14 -23.67
CA TYR A 558 19.23 -12.32 -24.42
C TYR A 558 18.99 -12.33 -25.93
N GLY A 559 19.89 -11.68 -26.67
CA GLY A 559 19.83 -11.64 -28.13
C GLY A 559 18.83 -10.62 -28.69
N THR A 560 18.12 -9.87 -27.85
CA THR A 560 17.26 -8.78 -28.30
C THR A 560 18.05 -7.49 -28.56
N ALA A 561 17.60 -6.71 -29.55
CA ALA A 561 18.21 -5.43 -29.89
C ALA A 561 18.03 -4.40 -28.77
N SER A 562 16.92 -4.50 -28.02
CA SER A 562 16.63 -3.67 -26.84
C SER A 562 17.66 -3.88 -25.74
N LEU A 563 17.92 -5.13 -25.32
CA LEU A 563 18.88 -5.42 -24.26
C LEU A 563 20.27 -4.88 -24.59
N TRP A 564 20.75 -5.14 -25.82
CA TRP A 564 22.06 -4.68 -26.26
C TRP A 564 22.17 -3.15 -26.23
N SER A 565 21.13 -2.45 -26.70
CA SER A 565 21.12 -1.00 -26.78
C SER A 565 21.00 -0.34 -25.39
N ILE A 566 20.16 -0.90 -24.51
CA ILE A 566 20.06 -0.48 -23.10
C ILE A 566 21.40 -0.68 -22.39
N ALA A 567 22.07 -1.81 -22.62
CA ALA A 567 23.39 -2.10 -22.06
C ALA A 567 24.46 -1.12 -22.57
N ALA A 568 24.50 -0.84 -23.88
CA ALA A 568 25.42 0.13 -24.47
C ALA A 568 25.23 1.53 -23.89
N ALA A 569 23.99 2.04 -23.87
CA ALA A 569 23.69 3.36 -23.31
C ALA A 569 24.06 3.45 -21.83
N SER A 570 23.57 2.51 -21.01
CA SER A 570 23.80 2.54 -19.56
C SER A 570 25.26 2.29 -19.16
N ALA A 571 26.07 1.66 -20.00
CA ALA A 571 27.52 1.53 -19.82
C ALA A 571 28.31 2.78 -20.26
N GLY A 572 27.66 3.76 -20.91
CA GLY A 572 28.28 4.98 -21.40
C GLY A 572 28.76 4.94 -22.85
N ASP A 573 28.40 3.91 -23.61
CA ASP A 573 28.73 3.74 -25.03
C ASP A 573 27.50 4.05 -25.93
N GLY A 574 26.69 5.03 -25.53
CA GLY A 574 25.48 5.45 -26.24
C GLY A 574 25.73 5.98 -27.66
N ASP A 575 26.97 6.34 -28.00
CA ASP A 575 27.38 6.72 -29.36
C ASP A 575 27.37 5.56 -30.36
N LEU A 576 27.30 4.31 -29.87
CA LEU A 576 27.12 3.13 -30.71
C LEU A 576 25.67 2.96 -31.21
N LEU A 577 24.73 3.74 -30.66
CA LEU A 577 23.31 3.63 -31.00
C LEU A 577 22.99 4.39 -32.29
N THR A 578 22.19 3.75 -33.14
CA THR A 578 21.55 4.46 -34.26
C THR A 578 20.29 5.14 -33.73
N LEU A 579 20.35 6.47 -33.65
CA LEU A 579 19.24 7.29 -33.15
C LEU A 579 18.21 7.55 -34.25
N SER A 580 16.95 7.67 -33.86
CA SER A 580 15.83 8.09 -34.71
C SER A 580 15.23 9.39 -34.19
N ASP A 581 14.81 10.28 -35.10
CA ASP A 581 14.20 11.56 -34.73
C ASP A 581 12.81 11.40 -34.07
N GLN A 582 12.11 10.29 -34.33
CA GLN A 582 10.82 9.91 -33.73
C GLN A 582 10.75 8.38 -33.59
N SER A 583 10.04 7.88 -32.58
CA SER A 583 9.67 6.47 -32.53
C SER A 583 8.49 6.20 -33.48
N LEU A 584 8.39 4.98 -33.99
CA LEU A 584 7.22 4.49 -34.74
C LEU A 584 5.93 4.45 -33.87
N THR A 585 6.05 4.77 -32.57
CA THR A 585 5.01 4.64 -31.56
C THR A 585 4.26 5.95 -31.31
N ASP A 586 4.81 7.12 -31.64
CA ASP A 586 4.04 8.37 -31.67
C ASP A 586 2.93 8.29 -32.73
N GLU A 587 3.21 7.64 -33.87
CA GLU A 587 2.21 7.33 -34.88
C GLU A 587 1.12 6.37 -34.33
N GLN A 588 1.50 5.37 -33.52
CA GLN A 588 0.54 4.46 -32.88
C GLN A 588 -0.33 5.17 -31.82
N ILE A 589 0.25 6.06 -31.01
CA ILE A 589 -0.46 6.89 -30.03
C ILE A 589 -1.45 7.81 -30.75
N GLU A 590 -1.03 8.51 -31.81
CA GLU A 590 -1.91 9.37 -32.60
C GLU A 590 -3.02 8.58 -33.32
N ASN A 591 -2.70 7.40 -33.88
CA ASN A 591 -3.69 6.51 -34.47
C ASN A 591 -4.69 5.94 -33.44
N ALA A 592 -4.25 5.68 -32.21
CA ALA A 592 -5.10 5.22 -31.11
C ALA A 592 -5.98 6.36 -30.56
N LYS A 593 -5.46 7.59 -30.43
CA LYS A 593 -6.26 8.80 -30.12
C LYS A 593 -7.36 9.02 -31.14
N ALA A 594 -7.05 8.87 -32.43
CA ALA A 594 -8.02 9.00 -33.51
C ALA A 594 -9.13 7.92 -33.48
N ARG A 595 -8.84 6.72 -32.97
CA ARG A 595 -9.82 5.62 -32.82
C ARG A 595 -10.61 5.67 -31.51
N ALA A 596 -10.02 6.20 -30.44
CA ALA A 596 -10.65 6.28 -29.11
C ALA A 596 -11.66 7.43 -28.98
N ALA A 597 -11.51 8.49 -29.78
CA ALA A 597 -12.40 9.66 -29.76
C ALA A 597 -13.87 9.36 -30.14
N ASP A 598 -14.15 8.28 -30.86
CA ASP A 598 -15.50 7.92 -31.33
C ASP A 598 -16.22 6.86 -30.46
N ILE A 599 -15.54 6.21 -29.51
CA ILE A 599 -16.09 5.01 -28.82
C ILE A 599 -16.21 5.17 -27.29
N TYR A 600 -15.39 5.99 -26.64
CA TYR A 600 -15.09 5.77 -25.21
C TYR A 600 -15.69 6.73 -24.18
N TYR A 601 -16.40 7.80 -24.58
CA TYR A 601 -16.88 8.79 -23.61
C TYR A 601 -18.34 8.58 -23.15
N GLY A 602 -18.45 7.93 -21.99
CA GLY A 602 -19.61 7.87 -21.11
C GLY A 602 -20.35 6.54 -21.23
N PRO A 603 -20.42 5.65 -20.21
CA PRO A 603 -20.63 5.93 -18.79
C PRO A 603 -20.08 4.82 -17.82
N GLY A 604 -18.79 4.46 -17.88
CA GLY A 604 -18.22 3.38 -17.03
C GLY A 604 -17.84 3.76 -15.59
N ARG A 605 -17.84 5.05 -15.24
CA ARG A 605 -17.17 5.57 -14.02
C ARG A 605 -17.93 5.43 -12.71
N ALA A 606 -19.10 4.78 -12.68
CA ALA A 606 -19.88 4.59 -11.45
C ALA A 606 -19.79 3.18 -10.85
N VAL A 607 -19.30 2.20 -11.62
CA VAL A 607 -19.29 0.78 -11.21
C VAL A 607 -17.97 0.40 -10.54
N ASP A 608 -16.86 0.95 -11.00
CA ASP A 608 -15.53 0.64 -10.44
C ASP A 608 -15.32 1.23 -9.03
N ALA A 609 -15.97 2.37 -8.74
CA ALA A 609 -15.97 2.98 -7.42
C ALA A 609 -16.69 2.13 -6.36
N ALA A 610 -17.69 1.33 -6.77
CA ALA A 610 -18.44 0.45 -5.88
C ALA A 610 -17.69 -0.87 -5.59
N GLN A 611 -16.87 -1.35 -6.53
CA GLN A 611 -16.06 -2.55 -6.36
C GLN A 611 -14.90 -2.34 -5.37
N LEU A 612 -14.25 -1.17 -5.41
CA LEU A 612 -13.15 -0.79 -4.51
C LEU A 612 -13.61 -0.54 -3.05
N ALA A 613 -14.83 -0.07 -2.85
CA ALA A 613 -15.37 0.21 -1.52
C ALA A 613 -15.82 -1.06 -0.76
N GLY A 614 -16.27 -2.10 -1.48
CA GLY A 614 -16.81 -3.33 -0.90
C GLY A 614 -15.74 -4.28 -0.33
N ALA A 615 -14.71 -4.58 -1.12
CA ALA A 615 -13.64 -5.50 -0.70
C ALA A 615 -12.82 -4.94 0.47
N ALA A 616 -12.51 -3.65 0.43
CA ALA A 616 -11.79 -2.96 1.50
C ALA A 616 -12.61 -2.81 2.79
N ALA A 617 -13.93 -2.97 2.76
CA ALA A 617 -14.79 -2.91 3.94
C ALA A 617 -14.88 -4.26 4.66
N VAL A 618 -14.88 -5.38 3.93
CA VAL A 618 -14.96 -6.74 4.50
C VAL A 618 -13.66 -7.11 5.22
N ASP A 619 -12.50 -6.84 4.61
CA ASP A 619 -11.19 -7.09 5.22
C ASP A 619 -10.95 -6.21 6.46
N ARG A 620 -11.44 -4.95 6.44
CA ARG A 620 -11.37 -4.06 7.60
C ARG A 620 -12.30 -4.49 8.73
N LEU A 621 -13.46 -5.08 8.42
CA LEU A 621 -14.40 -5.56 9.44
C LEU A 621 -13.93 -6.87 10.09
N GLN A 622 -13.33 -7.79 9.33
CA GLN A 622 -12.67 -8.99 9.88
C GLN A 622 -11.46 -8.60 10.74
N GLY A 623 -10.60 -7.70 10.26
CA GLY A 623 -9.45 -7.22 11.03
C GLY A 623 -9.82 -6.47 12.31
N VAL A 624 -10.93 -5.72 12.32
CA VAL A 624 -11.44 -5.05 13.53
C VAL A 624 -12.05 -6.04 14.52
N ASN A 625 -12.73 -7.10 14.05
CA ASN A 625 -13.29 -8.14 14.91
C ASN A 625 -12.21 -9.01 15.55
N ASP A 626 -11.18 -9.38 14.79
CA ASP A 626 -10.03 -10.13 15.30
C ASP A 626 -9.24 -9.29 16.31
N ALA A 627 -9.02 -8.00 16.01
CA ALA A 627 -8.35 -7.08 16.94
C ALA A 627 -9.18 -6.80 18.22
N ALA A 628 -10.51 -6.74 18.12
CA ALA A 628 -11.40 -6.58 19.27
C ALA A 628 -11.49 -7.86 20.10
N GLY A 629 -11.50 -9.03 19.46
CA GLY A 629 -11.44 -10.34 20.10
C GLY A 629 -10.12 -10.54 20.86
N ASP A 630 -9.00 -10.21 20.22
CA ASP A 630 -7.66 -10.28 20.81
C ASP A 630 -7.48 -9.28 21.96
N ALA A 631 -8.01 -8.05 21.82
CA ALA A 631 -7.94 -7.04 22.87
C ALA A 631 -8.82 -7.41 24.10
N LEU A 632 -9.97 -8.05 23.88
CA LEU A 632 -10.89 -8.45 24.96
C LEU A 632 -10.47 -9.76 25.63
N GLN A 633 -9.98 -10.76 24.87
CA GLN A 633 -9.32 -11.94 25.44
C GLN A 633 -8.05 -11.52 26.19
N GLY A 634 -7.28 -10.58 25.63
CA GLY A 634 -6.13 -9.98 26.28
C GLY A 634 -6.50 -9.27 27.58
N ALA A 635 -7.55 -8.44 27.59
CA ALA A 635 -8.01 -7.74 28.80
C ALA A 635 -8.62 -8.69 29.86
N ALA A 636 -9.30 -9.76 29.45
CA ALA A 636 -9.87 -10.76 30.34
C ALA A 636 -8.79 -11.69 30.93
N ALA A 637 -7.81 -12.10 30.11
CA ALA A 637 -6.64 -12.85 30.56
C ALA A 637 -5.75 -12.00 31.46
N LEU A 638 -5.49 -10.74 31.09
CA LEU A 638 -4.75 -9.78 31.91
C LEU A 638 -5.47 -9.48 33.23
N GLY A 639 -6.81 -9.36 33.23
CA GLY A 639 -7.59 -9.18 34.45
C GLY A 639 -7.56 -10.40 35.37
N ALA A 640 -7.67 -11.61 34.81
CA ALA A 640 -7.58 -12.86 35.55
C ALA A 640 -6.16 -13.10 36.09
N ASP A 641 -5.13 -12.89 35.26
CA ASP A 641 -3.72 -13.06 35.61
C ASP A 641 -3.26 -11.97 36.60
N LEU A 642 -3.64 -10.70 36.45
CA LEU A 642 -3.34 -9.66 37.45
C LEU A 642 -4.01 -9.92 38.80
N LEU A 643 -5.21 -10.50 38.82
CA LEU A 643 -5.87 -10.89 40.06
C LEU A 643 -5.18 -12.10 40.70
N GLN A 644 -4.70 -13.06 39.90
CA GLN A 644 -4.09 -14.30 40.35
C GLN A 644 -2.60 -14.16 40.71
N GLU A 645 -1.87 -13.28 40.03
CA GLU A 645 -0.41 -13.12 40.11
C GLU A 645 0.03 -11.95 41.03
N HIS A 646 -0.83 -10.95 41.27
CA HIS A 646 -0.51 -9.79 42.12
C HIS A 646 -1.28 -9.69 43.44
N TYR A 647 -2.41 -10.39 43.61
CA TYR A 647 -3.22 -10.29 44.84
C TYR A 647 -3.47 -11.62 45.57
N LEU A 648 -3.12 -12.76 44.96
CA LEU A 648 -3.41 -14.10 45.48
C LEU A 648 -2.21 -15.05 45.72
N PRO A 649 -0.94 -14.65 45.92
CA PRO A 649 0.14 -15.66 46.00
C PRO A 649 0.17 -16.47 47.30
N ASP A 650 -0.55 -16.09 48.37
CA ASP A 650 -0.17 -16.50 49.72
C ASP A 650 -1.33 -16.84 50.69
N VAL A 651 -2.25 -17.70 50.28
CA VAL A 651 -3.13 -18.40 51.24
C VAL A 651 -3.26 -19.85 50.84
N GLY A 652 -2.96 -20.75 51.78
CA GLY A 652 -3.04 -22.21 51.62
C GLY A 652 -4.47 -22.72 51.30
N PRO A 653 -4.76 -24.02 51.49
CA PRO A 653 -5.75 -24.80 50.73
C PRO A 653 -7.26 -24.52 51.01
N TYR A 654 -7.66 -23.28 51.30
CA TYR A 654 -9.05 -22.86 51.46
C TYR A 654 -9.52 -22.08 50.21
N GLU A 655 -10.72 -22.39 49.72
CA GLU A 655 -11.37 -21.68 48.58
C GLU A 655 -11.40 -20.16 48.82
N HIS A 656 -10.99 -19.40 47.82
CA HIS A 656 -10.87 -17.95 47.90
C HIS A 656 -12.25 -17.30 47.72
N PRO A 657 -12.64 -16.28 48.53
CA PRO A 657 -13.93 -15.59 48.36
C PRO A 657 -14.09 -14.84 47.02
N LEU A 658 -13.02 -14.74 46.20
CA LEU A 658 -13.03 -14.20 44.84
C LEU A 658 -13.10 -15.28 43.74
N ASP A 659 -13.01 -16.57 44.07
CA ASP A 659 -13.10 -17.64 43.06
C ASP A 659 -14.42 -17.58 42.27
N PRO A 660 -15.60 -17.37 42.90
CA PRO A 660 -16.86 -17.20 42.17
C PRO A 660 -16.90 -15.97 41.25
N LEU A 661 -16.07 -14.96 41.51
CA LEU A 661 -15.95 -13.74 40.70
C LEU A 661 -15.14 -14.03 39.43
N VAL A 662 -13.99 -14.70 39.55
CA VAL A 662 -13.16 -15.15 38.43
C VAL A 662 -13.93 -16.13 37.54
N ASP A 663 -14.59 -17.11 38.15
CA ASP A 663 -15.43 -18.10 37.47
C ASP A 663 -16.67 -17.49 36.80
N GLY A 664 -17.26 -16.47 37.44
CA GLY A 664 -18.39 -15.71 36.92
C GLY A 664 -18.01 -14.85 35.72
N ILE A 665 -16.86 -14.17 35.79
CA ILE A 665 -16.27 -13.37 34.70
C ILE A 665 -15.97 -14.27 33.50
N GLN A 666 -15.29 -15.40 33.69
CA GLN A 666 -14.95 -16.31 32.59
C GLN A 666 -16.20 -16.93 31.94
N ARG A 667 -17.22 -17.33 32.72
CA ARG A 667 -18.46 -17.93 32.18
C ARG A 667 -19.37 -16.94 31.46
N HIS A 668 -19.54 -15.71 31.97
CA HIS A 668 -20.45 -14.74 31.37
C HIS A 668 -19.83 -14.00 30.18
N VAL A 669 -18.52 -13.74 30.22
CA VAL A 669 -17.78 -13.13 29.11
C VAL A 669 -17.64 -14.13 27.96
N GLY A 670 -17.23 -15.38 28.23
CA GLY A 670 -17.09 -16.41 27.20
C GLY A 670 -18.40 -16.78 26.50
N ALA A 671 -19.46 -17.13 27.25
CA ALA A 671 -20.71 -17.58 26.64
C ALA A 671 -21.54 -16.44 26.00
N GLY A 672 -21.33 -15.18 26.41
CA GLY A 672 -21.91 -14.01 25.73
C GLY A 672 -21.20 -13.70 24.42
N PHE A 673 -19.87 -13.85 24.41
CA PHE A 673 -19.00 -13.58 23.28
C PHE A 673 -19.11 -14.65 22.18
N ASP A 674 -19.08 -15.94 22.51
CA ASP A 674 -19.20 -17.02 21.51
C ASP A 674 -20.51 -16.92 20.72
N ARG A 675 -21.61 -16.55 21.41
CA ARG A 675 -22.91 -16.30 20.77
C ARG A 675 -22.91 -15.03 19.94
N GLY A 676 -22.22 -13.98 20.37
CA GLY A 676 -22.09 -12.71 19.64
C GLY A 676 -21.22 -12.84 18.40
N GLN A 677 -20.07 -13.51 18.50
CA GLN A 677 -19.15 -13.76 17.41
C GLN A 677 -19.77 -14.70 16.38
N GLN A 678 -20.48 -15.75 16.82
CA GLN A 678 -21.17 -16.64 15.90
C GLN A 678 -22.36 -15.95 15.20
N SER A 679 -23.18 -15.18 15.92
CA SER A 679 -24.24 -14.37 15.28
C SER A 679 -23.71 -13.27 14.36
N PHE A 680 -22.52 -12.72 14.62
CA PHE A 680 -21.86 -11.72 13.77
C PHE A 680 -21.24 -12.37 12.53
N ASN A 681 -20.60 -13.53 12.67
CA ASN A 681 -20.08 -14.32 11.55
C ASN A 681 -21.22 -14.79 10.63
N ASP A 682 -22.33 -15.27 11.20
CA ASP A 682 -23.53 -15.63 10.43
C ASP A 682 -24.12 -14.41 9.68
N LEU A 683 -24.07 -13.21 10.29
CA LEU A 683 -24.48 -11.93 9.68
C LEU A 683 -23.54 -11.47 8.55
N VAL A 684 -22.24 -11.74 8.68
CA VAL A 684 -21.22 -11.43 7.67
C VAL A 684 -21.32 -12.39 6.49
N ASP A 685 -21.54 -13.68 6.75
CA ASP A 685 -21.78 -14.68 5.71
C ASP A 685 -23.10 -14.40 4.95
N GLU A 686 -24.15 -13.96 5.65
CA GLU A 686 -25.38 -13.48 5.04
C GLU A 686 -25.16 -12.18 4.22
N ALA A 687 -24.36 -11.24 4.73
CA ALA A 687 -24.01 -10.01 4.02
C ALA A 687 -23.20 -10.28 2.74
N GLN A 688 -22.23 -11.18 2.80
CA GLN A 688 -21.40 -11.57 1.68
C GLN A 688 -22.23 -12.29 0.60
N THR A 689 -23.11 -13.20 1.01
CA THR A 689 -24.08 -13.85 0.11
C THR A 689 -25.05 -12.84 -0.53
N MET A 690 -25.45 -11.79 0.19
CA MET A 690 -26.27 -10.70 -0.34
C MET A 690 -25.51 -9.83 -1.35
N PHE A 691 -24.23 -9.54 -1.11
CA PHE A 691 -23.38 -8.79 -2.04
C PHE A 691 -23.14 -9.58 -3.32
N ASP A 692 -22.81 -10.86 -3.24
CA ASP A 692 -22.61 -11.73 -4.41
C ASP A 692 -23.88 -11.84 -5.26
N SER A 693 -25.05 -11.92 -4.62
CA SER A 693 -26.36 -11.95 -5.30
C SER A 693 -26.73 -10.62 -5.95
N ALA A 694 -26.37 -9.49 -5.34
CA ALA A 694 -26.58 -8.15 -5.89
C ALA A 694 -25.64 -7.86 -7.07
N ILE A 695 -24.41 -8.38 -7.03
CA ILE A 695 -23.44 -8.31 -8.12
C ILE A 695 -23.94 -9.11 -9.32
N ASP A 696 -24.34 -10.37 -9.12
CA ASP A 696 -24.84 -11.25 -10.20
C ASP A 696 -26.13 -10.68 -10.84
N THR A 697 -26.99 -10.04 -10.04
CA THR A 697 -28.23 -9.41 -10.52
C THR A 697 -27.97 -8.10 -11.29
N ASN A 698 -27.05 -7.26 -10.84
CA ASN A 698 -26.69 -6.01 -11.54
C ASN A 698 -25.91 -6.29 -12.83
N GLN A 699 -25.06 -7.31 -12.84
CA GLN A 699 -24.34 -7.75 -14.03
C GLN A 699 -25.30 -8.31 -15.09
N LYS A 700 -26.32 -9.07 -14.66
CA LYS A 700 -27.41 -9.54 -15.53
C LYS A 700 -28.29 -8.41 -16.08
N ALA A 701 -28.55 -7.38 -15.29
CA ALA A 701 -29.29 -6.19 -15.74
C ALA A 701 -28.49 -5.34 -16.74
N ALA A 702 -27.16 -5.22 -16.54
CA ALA A 702 -26.25 -4.58 -17.48
C ALA A 702 -26.14 -5.35 -18.81
N ASP A 703 -26.06 -6.68 -18.75
CA ASP A 703 -26.07 -7.57 -19.93
C ASP A 703 -27.38 -7.47 -20.73
N ASP A 704 -28.52 -7.40 -20.03
CA ASP A 704 -29.84 -7.24 -20.67
C ASP A 704 -30.03 -5.83 -21.27
N TYR A 705 -29.43 -4.80 -20.67
CA TYR A 705 -29.35 -3.44 -21.23
C TYR A 705 -28.50 -3.42 -22.51
N PHE A 706 -27.32 -4.06 -22.50
CA PHE A 706 -26.46 -4.19 -23.67
C PHE A 706 -27.13 -4.96 -24.81
N LYS A 707 -27.82 -6.07 -24.51
CA LYS A 707 -28.59 -6.84 -25.51
C LYS A 707 -29.72 -6.02 -26.15
N ARG A 708 -30.38 -5.14 -25.39
CA ARG A 708 -31.44 -4.26 -25.91
C ARG A 708 -30.90 -3.13 -26.77
N GLN A 709 -29.76 -2.53 -26.42
CA GLN A 709 -29.08 -1.52 -27.26
C GLN A 709 -28.52 -2.14 -28.54
N TRP A 710 -28.01 -3.38 -28.48
CA TRP A 710 -27.56 -4.15 -29.64
C TRP A 710 -28.70 -4.45 -30.63
N LEU A 711 -29.89 -4.82 -30.13
CA LEU A 711 -31.10 -5.01 -30.95
C LEU A 711 -31.59 -3.72 -31.64
N VAL A 712 -31.43 -2.57 -30.98
CA VAL A 712 -31.73 -1.25 -31.58
C VAL A 712 -30.68 -0.88 -32.63
N LEU A 713 -29.42 -1.25 -32.42
CA LEU A 713 -28.33 -1.09 -33.39
C LEU A 713 -28.54 -1.96 -34.64
N GLU A 714 -28.92 -3.24 -34.48
CA GLU A 714 -29.27 -4.16 -35.59
C GLU A 714 -30.49 -3.67 -36.38
N PHE A 715 -31.50 -3.11 -35.71
CA PHE A 715 -32.68 -2.55 -36.36
C PHE A 715 -32.33 -1.30 -37.19
N THR A 716 -31.50 -0.41 -36.64
CA THR A 716 -31.04 0.81 -37.35
C THR A 716 -30.08 0.47 -38.50
N ALA A 717 -29.15 -0.48 -38.30
CA ALA A 717 -28.25 -0.98 -39.33
C ALA A 717 -29.01 -1.72 -40.45
N GLY A 718 -30.01 -2.54 -40.12
CA GLY A 718 -30.88 -3.20 -41.11
C GLY A 718 -31.76 -2.24 -41.90
N THR A 719 -32.11 -1.10 -41.31
CA THR A 719 -32.86 -0.02 -41.97
C THR A 719 -31.96 0.80 -42.91
N LEU A 720 -30.72 1.07 -42.50
CA LEU A 720 -29.70 1.73 -43.34
C LEU A 720 -29.27 0.85 -44.52
N VAL A 721 -29.11 -0.47 -44.34
CA VAL A 721 -28.79 -1.41 -45.44
C VAL A 721 -29.93 -1.51 -46.46
N ARG A 722 -31.20 -1.39 -46.05
CA ARG A 722 -32.35 -1.32 -46.99
C ARG A 722 -32.44 0.03 -47.70
N TYR A 723 -32.00 1.11 -47.06
CA TYR A 723 -32.00 2.46 -47.64
C TYR A 723 -30.88 2.65 -48.68
N PHE A 724 -29.71 2.04 -48.47
CA PHE A 724 -28.58 2.10 -49.40
C PHE A 724 -28.52 0.94 -50.41
N GLY A 725 -29.27 -0.15 -50.22
CA GLY A 725 -29.36 -1.27 -51.14
C GLY A 725 -30.40 -1.15 -52.27
N SER A 726 -31.08 -0.01 -52.40
CA SER A 726 -32.12 0.23 -53.43
C SER A 726 -31.84 1.45 -54.33
N HIS A 727 -30.61 1.95 -54.35
CA HIS A 727 -30.10 2.92 -55.32
C HIS A 727 -28.86 2.42 -56.03
#